data_AF-A0A935QVM1-F1
#
_entry.id   AF-A0A935QVM1-F1
#
_cell.length_a   1.000
_cell.length_b   1.000
_cell.length_c   1.000
_cell.angle_alpha   90.00
_cell.angle_beta   90.00
_cell.angle_gamma   90.00
#
_symmetry.space_group_name_H-M   'P 1'
#
loop_
_entity.id
_entity.type
_entity.pdbx_description
1 polymer ?
#
loop_
_entity_poly.entity_id
_entity_poly.type
_entity_poly.pdbx_seq_one_letter_code
_entity_poly.pdbx_strand_id
1 'polypeptide(L)'
;MRRLAALFTLLALGSCRKVPLFDVNAGFTIADVSWFAEEDTMFVFYNVTAEQGIGDPSVIELTYTTDDERVDWTPLDQFVNVHTHIPVDCGETSLCGSASIKVPLEPRDVRLRLRYHREGDLTLDPRTVFNIIGPGPAHTNRSLQVYGVFDETNTWVQWRGRHFFPTVRNQEAEALGLRRDVLIEDQVYGDDEIGSERNPYAYGARCDGEMTALGFDPLSFDERARFNPEQLPVEASSSPVVCASSTVTDANGTFTTTAAARKNPEVRPAFPELRSPIHAARRIPFFLAPCRRDISVEHAEMQRQRLDLEDEPTFCIDDWADPAFVDKLTEAMSDAIEDARVYGDDMVLVIGLHRDLAGVADVVQEALVNILPDERHRATPRVAGAFVFDSIERSISGTPINSSTLWCPATIDSLGLSLACAVIPDIPELELGPLTVGFLPILPTREEYLDFLETYSARLAGQITKSEFLTPEFAANVDHGDLGELGMVTFFNDETFSAEPDDAFSYCAQEDAQLFMFRSNITQNAIVSEVIDLLCAEDPTNIICVVISEGVLPVELLPTWHSLLAESNYELGLYWEFPYLLRAEYETYVAGSVSAFSLSVPFGVPIDAEGSYGAAKWLEDSFRMDLMLAQCDRFCDHPVFDRAKVYQVMQTFRIDYPATCFRPEYPAPGDDGFPLDP
;
A
#
# COMPACT_ATOMS: atom_id res chain seq x y z
N MET A 1 59.08 34.12 -68.69
CA MET A 1 59.13 33.92 -67.22
C MET A 1 57.82 34.38 -66.56
N ARG A 2 56.69 33.72 -66.86
CA ARG A 2 55.36 34.04 -66.28
C ARG A 2 54.52 32.79 -65.93
N ARG A 3 55.14 31.59 -65.93
CA ARG A 3 54.48 30.32 -65.60
C ARG A 3 55.05 29.58 -64.38
N LEU A 4 56.10 30.10 -63.74
CA LEU A 4 56.62 29.52 -62.48
C LEU A 4 55.96 30.10 -61.22
N ALA A 5 55.39 31.32 -61.31
CA ALA A 5 54.78 32.00 -60.17
C ALA A 5 53.35 31.54 -59.86
N ALA A 6 52.70 30.76 -60.73
CA ALA A 6 51.35 30.24 -60.49
C ALA A 6 51.33 28.81 -59.91
N LEU A 7 52.44 28.07 -60.00
CA LEU A 7 52.54 26.72 -59.43
C LEU A 7 52.92 26.74 -57.95
N PHE A 8 53.69 27.75 -57.51
CA PHE A 8 54.06 27.90 -56.09
C PHE A 8 52.94 28.46 -55.20
N THR A 9 51.95 29.16 -55.76
CA THR A 9 50.79 29.65 -55.00
C THR A 9 49.68 28.62 -54.85
N LEU A 10 49.65 27.59 -55.70
CA LEU A 10 48.68 26.48 -55.60
C LEU A 10 49.18 25.31 -54.73
N LEU A 11 50.48 25.23 -54.43
CA LEU A 11 51.05 24.27 -53.49
C LEU A 11 51.07 24.75 -52.02
N ALA A 12 50.75 26.02 -51.76
CA ALA A 12 50.68 26.59 -50.41
C ALA A 12 49.25 26.70 -49.84
N LEU A 13 48.22 26.24 -50.58
CA LEU A 13 46.81 26.28 -50.17
C LEU A 13 46.24 24.90 -49.81
N GLY A 14 47.04 23.83 -49.87
CA GLY A 14 46.69 22.52 -49.33
C GLY A 14 47.43 22.28 -48.02
N SER A 15 46.71 22.25 -46.90
CA SER A 15 47.11 21.78 -45.56
C SER A 15 47.42 22.79 -44.44
N CYS A 16 47.09 24.08 -44.57
CA CYS A 16 46.84 24.88 -43.35
C CYS A 16 45.44 24.55 -42.80
N ARG A 17 45.28 23.37 -42.19
CA ARG A 17 44.19 23.13 -41.23
C ARG A 17 44.54 23.97 -40.00
N LYS A 18 43.74 25.01 -39.74
CA LYS A 18 43.84 25.78 -38.48
C LYS A 18 43.75 24.80 -37.32
N VAL A 19 44.84 24.67 -36.57
CA VAL A 19 44.84 24.07 -35.23
C VAL A 19 43.89 24.94 -34.38
N PRO A 20 42.91 24.36 -33.68
CA PRO A 20 42.20 25.11 -32.64
C PRO A 20 43.26 25.47 -31.59
N LEU A 21 43.58 26.75 -31.48
CA LEU A 21 44.49 27.32 -30.47
C LEU A 21 43.82 27.41 -29.07
N PHE A 22 42.67 26.77 -28.90
CA PHE A 22 41.82 26.89 -27.72
C PHE A 22 41.53 25.51 -27.13
N ASP A 23 41.55 25.44 -25.81
CA ASP A 23 41.09 24.32 -25.00
C ASP A 23 39.65 23.97 -25.42
N VAL A 24 39.42 22.72 -25.81
CA VAL A 24 38.09 22.20 -26.20
C VAL A 24 37.20 21.98 -24.96
N ASN A 25 37.70 22.30 -23.77
CA ASN A 25 37.08 22.08 -22.47
C ASN A 25 36.59 20.63 -22.35
N ALA A 26 37.47 19.70 -22.73
CA ALA A 26 37.18 18.27 -22.70
C ALA A 26 37.41 17.72 -21.29
N GLY A 27 36.53 16.85 -20.83
CA GLY A 27 36.60 16.20 -19.53
C GLY A 27 36.16 14.75 -19.62
N PHE A 28 36.88 13.88 -18.92
CA PHE A 28 36.43 12.50 -18.72
C PHE A 28 35.37 12.48 -17.62
N THR A 29 34.22 11.88 -17.93
CA THR A 29 33.21 11.50 -16.94
C THR A 29 33.41 10.06 -16.47
N ILE A 30 33.98 9.20 -17.34
CA ILE A 30 34.35 7.80 -17.04
C ILE A 30 35.76 7.55 -17.57
N ALA A 31 36.65 7.00 -16.74
CA ALA A 31 38.02 6.60 -17.10
C ALA A 31 38.42 5.38 -16.27
N ASP A 32 37.64 4.31 -16.42
CA ASP A 32 37.68 3.13 -15.57
C ASP A 32 38.36 1.96 -16.26
N VAL A 33 39.25 1.30 -15.52
CA VAL A 33 39.96 0.11 -15.98
C VAL A 33 39.90 -0.95 -14.90
N SER A 34 39.54 -2.18 -15.27
CA SER A 34 39.50 -3.32 -14.36
C SER A 34 40.17 -4.53 -14.99
N TRP A 35 41.12 -5.14 -14.28
CA TRP A 35 41.79 -6.36 -14.73
C TRP A 35 41.37 -7.56 -13.88
N PHE A 36 40.97 -8.65 -14.54
CA PHE A 36 40.53 -9.89 -13.91
C PHE A 36 41.56 -10.99 -14.13
N ALA A 37 42.20 -11.42 -13.04
CA ALA A 37 43.26 -12.44 -13.08
C ALA A 37 42.76 -13.80 -13.60
N GLU A 38 41.52 -14.16 -13.28
CA GLU A 38 40.92 -15.43 -13.73
C GLU A 38 40.63 -15.46 -15.24
N GLU A 39 40.54 -14.29 -15.87
CA GLU A 39 40.19 -14.12 -17.29
C GLU A 39 41.36 -13.64 -18.14
N ASP A 40 42.52 -13.32 -17.54
CA ASP A 40 43.64 -12.63 -18.18
C ASP A 40 43.19 -11.41 -19.02
N THR A 41 42.15 -10.70 -18.56
CA THR A 41 41.48 -9.67 -19.36
C THR A 41 41.42 -8.34 -18.60
N MET A 42 41.85 -7.28 -19.30
CA MET A 42 41.69 -5.90 -18.86
C MET A 42 40.54 -5.23 -19.60
N PHE A 43 39.51 -4.81 -18.87
CA PHE A 43 38.37 -4.06 -19.38
C PHE A 43 38.62 -2.57 -19.21
N VAL A 44 38.36 -1.81 -20.26
CA VAL A 44 38.49 -0.35 -20.30
C VAL A 44 37.13 0.23 -20.63
N PHE A 45 36.67 1.18 -19.82
CA PHE A 45 35.45 1.96 -20.04
C PHE A 45 35.79 3.44 -20.06
N TYR A 46 35.24 4.17 -21.02
CA TYR A 46 35.51 5.58 -21.16
C TYR A 46 34.27 6.35 -21.59
N ASN A 47 34.18 7.59 -21.10
CA ASN A 47 33.26 8.59 -21.58
C ASN A 47 33.92 9.96 -21.42
N VAL A 48 34.02 10.68 -22.54
CA VAL A 48 34.64 11.99 -22.65
C VAL A 48 33.61 12.93 -23.23
N THR A 49 33.46 14.11 -22.63
CA THR A 49 32.60 15.19 -23.13
C THR A 49 33.43 16.42 -23.44
N ALA A 50 33.11 17.15 -24.50
CA ALA A 50 33.76 18.40 -24.87
C ALA A 50 32.75 19.44 -25.38
N GLU A 51 32.82 20.67 -24.86
CA GLU A 51 31.86 21.76 -25.18
C GLU A 51 31.87 22.16 -26.67
N GLN A 52 33.01 21.99 -27.34
CA GLN A 52 33.20 22.39 -28.74
C GLN A 52 33.04 21.23 -29.74
N GLY A 53 32.61 20.05 -29.28
CA GLY A 53 32.54 18.84 -30.11
C GLY A 53 33.84 18.02 -30.07
N ILE A 54 33.72 16.70 -30.28
CA ILE A 54 34.87 15.80 -30.42
C ILE A 54 35.03 15.46 -31.91
N GLY A 55 36.12 15.91 -32.52
CA GLY A 55 36.37 15.69 -33.96
C GLY A 55 37.03 14.35 -34.28
N ASP A 56 36.98 13.95 -35.56
CA ASP A 56 37.60 12.74 -36.15
C ASP A 56 39.04 12.37 -35.73
N PRO A 57 39.98 13.30 -35.42
CA PRO A 57 41.33 12.91 -34.98
C PRO A 57 41.40 12.45 -33.52
N SER A 58 40.29 12.47 -32.78
CA SER A 58 40.26 12.17 -31.35
C SER A 58 40.22 10.67 -31.10
N VAL A 59 41.19 10.17 -30.35
CA VAL A 59 41.26 8.75 -29.98
C VAL A 59 41.57 8.60 -28.49
N ILE A 60 41.06 7.53 -27.90
CA ILE A 60 41.45 7.09 -26.56
C ILE A 60 42.67 6.20 -26.69
N GLU A 61 43.70 6.49 -25.90
CA GLU A 61 44.94 5.72 -25.85
C GLU A 61 45.15 5.15 -24.45
N LEU A 62 45.78 3.98 -24.42
CA LEU A 62 46.10 3.22 -23.22
C LEU A 62 47.60 2.95 -23.16
N THR A 63 48.16 3.00 -21.95
CA THR A 63 49.51 2.53 -21.63
C THR A 63 49.47 1.72 -20.35
N TYR A 64 50.31 0.70 -20.26
CA TYR A 64 50.50 -0.11 -19.05
C TYR A 64 51.87 -0.80 -19.08
N THR A 65 52.27 -1.33 -17.94
CA THR A 65 53.50 -2.12 -17.77
C THR A 65 53.18 -3.40 -17.02
N THR A 66 53.60 -4.56 -17.52
CA THR A 66 53.54 -5.84 -16.79
C THR A 66 54.95 -6.22 -16.31
N ASP A 67 55.16 -7.45 -15.84
CA ASP A 67 56.52 -7.95 -15.58
C ASP A 67 57.34 -8.16 -16.85
N ASP A 68 56.68 -8.45 -17.99
CA ASP A 68 57.35 -8.88 -19.22
C ASP A 68 57.28 -7.84 -20.35
N GLU A 69 56.39 -6.87 -20.26
CA GLU A 69 56.21 -5.88 -21.33
C GLU A 69 55.89 -4.47 -20.81
N ARG A 70 56.21 -3.48 -21.64
CA ARG A 70 55.78 -2.09 -21.46
C ARG A 70 55.11 -1.64 -22.74
N VAL A 71 53.83 -1.33 -22.65
CA VAL A 71 53.02 -0.86 -23.77
C VAL A 71 53.06 0.66 -23.79
N ASP A 72 53.65 1.22 -24.83
CA ASP A 72 53.60 2.67 -25.08
C ASP A 72 52.16 3.12 -25.36
N TRP A 73 51.90 4.42 -25.30
CA TRP A 73 50.57 4.99 -25.59
C TRP A 73 50.04 4.51 -26.94
N THR A 74 49.05 3.62 -26.88
CA THR A 74 48.49 2.92 -28.04
C THR A 74 46.99 3.20 -28.10
N PRO A 75 46.45 3.61 -29.26
CA PRO A 75 45.01 3.76 -29.45
C PRO A 75 44.23 2.48 -29.16
N LEU A 76 43.06 2.59 -28.52
CA LEU A 76 42.24 1.44 -28.15
C LEU A 76 41.81 0.58 -29.35
N ASP A 77 41.61 1.19 -30.52
CA ASP A 77 41.24 0.52 -31.76
C ASP A 77 42.38 -0.33 -32.38
N GLN A 78 43.61 -0.21 -31.87
CA GLN A 78 44.75 -1.02 -32.28
C GLN A 78 44.91 -2.29 -31.46
N PHE A 79 44.21 -2.42 -30.33
CA PHE A 79 44.19 -3.65 -29.57
C PHE A 79 43.19 -4.63 -30.20
N VAL A 80 43.51 -5.92 -30.14
CA VAL A 80 42.56 -6.98 -30.48
C VAL A 80 41.65 -7.17 -29.27
N ASN A 81 40.36 -6.88 -29.45
CA ASN A 81 39.39 -7.09 -28.39
C ASN A 81 39.16 -8.58 -28.13
N VAL A 82 39.04 -8.95 -26.86
CA VAL A 82 38.68 -10.30 -26.40
C VAL A 82 37.18 -10.54 -26.62
N HIS A 83 36.36 -9.55 -26.30
CA HIS A 83 34.91 -9.60 -26.40
C HIS A 83 34.38 -8.70 -27.52
N THR A 84 33.09 -8.84 -27.82
CA THR A 84 32.42 -7.96 -28.78
C THR A 84 32.17 -6.58 -28.15
N HIS A 85 32.59 -5.53 -28.85
CA HIS A 85 32.33 -4.14 -28.47
C HIS A 85 31.65 -3.43 -29.64
N ILE A 86 30.36 -3.15 -29.48
CA ILE A 86 29.55 -2.46 -30.49
C ILE A 86 29.82 -0.95 -30.39
N PRO A 87 30.05 -0.25 -31.52
CA PRO A 87 30.17 1.21 -31.52
C PRO A 87 28.93 1.88 -30.91
N VAL A 88 29.15 2.84 -30.01
CA VAL A 88 28.10 3.59 -29.32
C VAL A 88 28.04 5.01 -29.87
N ASP A 89 26.83 5.52 -30.15
CA ASP A 89 26.63 6.93 -30.48
C ASP A 89 26.38 7.73 -29.20
N CYS A 90 27.39 8.52 -28.81
CA CYS A 90 27.37 9.33 -27.59
C CYS A 90 27.05 10.81 -27.88
N GLY A 91 26.64 11.13 -29.11
CA GLY A 91 26.40 12.47 -29.60
C GLY A 91 27.66 13.20 -30.09
N GLU A 92 27.47 14.33 -30.77
CA GLU A 92 28.55 15.10 -31.44
C GLU A 92 29.57 15.72 -30.45
N THR A 93 29.19 15.85 -29.18
CA THR A 93 30.03 16.43 -28.12
C THR A 93 30.67 15.41 -27.21
N SER A 94 30.52 14.11 -27.48
CA SER A 94 31.03 13.07 -26.60
C SER A 94 31.67 11.90 -27.34
N LEU A 95 32.56 11.21 -26.66
CA LEU A 95 33.23 10.01 -27.12
C LEU A 95 33.19 9.01 -25.98
N CYS A 96 32.42 7.94 -26.15
CA CYS A 96 32.23 6.91 -25.15
C CYS A 96 32.34 5.52 -25.77
N GLY A 97 32.62 4.53 -24.93
CA GLY A 97 32.75 3.15 -25.38
C GLY A 97 33.49 2.28 -24.37
N SER A 98 33.82 1.08 -24.83
CA SER A 98 34.52 0.08 -24.05
C SER A 98 35.51 -0.72 -24.90
N ALA A 99 36.50 -1.33 -24.26
CA ALA A 99 37.43 -2.27 -24.86
C ALA A 99 37.78 -3.38 -23.86
N SER A 100 38.19 -4.55 -24.35
CA SER A 100 38.64 -5.67 -23.50
C SER A 100 39.87 -6.30 -24.11
N ILE A 101 40.97 -6.31 -23.36
CA ILE A 101 42.30 -6.60 -23.89
C ILE A 101 42.88 -7.78 -23.11
N LYS A 102 43.43 -8.76 -23.82
CA LYS A 102 44.16 -9.86 -23.18
C LYS A 102 45.47 -9.33 -22.58
N VAL A 103 45.60 -9.43 -21.27
CA VAL A 103 46.80 -9.06 -20.51
C VAL A 103 47.09 -10.20 -19.53
N PRO A 104 47.99 -11.15 -19.85
CA PRO A 104 48.21 -12.36 -19.05
C PRO A 104 48.88 -12.15 -17.69
N LEU A 105 49.53 -11.01 -17.50
CA LEU A 105 50.25 -10.68 -16.27
C LEU A 105 49.67 -9.42 -15.66
N GLU A 106 49.68 -9.34 -14.33
CA GLU A 106 49.12 -8.22 -13.58
C GLU A 106 49.66 -6.87 -14.11
N PRO A 107 48.80 -6.01 -14.68
CA PRO A 107 49.24 -4.73 -15.22
C PRO A 107 49.45 -3.69 -14.11
N ARG A 108 50.46 -2.85 -14.29
CA ARG A 108 50.86 -1.74 -13.43
C ARG A 108 51.00 -0.47 -14.26
N ASP A 109 51.01 0.68 -13.59
CA ASP A 109 51.12 1.99 -14.23
C ASP A 109 50.08 2.23 -15.35
N VAL A 110 48.89 1.64 -15.20
CA VAL A 110 47.80 1.72 -16.18
C VAL A 110 47.29 3.15 -16.27
N ARG A 111 47.28 3.72 -17.48
CA ARG A 111 46.75 5.06 -17.73
C ARG A 111 46.00 5.14 -19.05
N LEU A 112 44.94 5.93 -19.03
CA LEU A 112 44.19 6.35 -20.21
C LEU A 112 44.53 7.79 -20.54
N ARG A 113 44.37 8.17 -21.81
CA ARG A 113 44.34 9.57 -22.23
C ARG A 113 43.49 9.76 -23.46
N LEU A 114 42.96 10.96 -23.62
CA LEU A 114 42.38 11.41 -24.88
C LEU A 114 43.47 12.15 -25.66
N ARG A 115 43.75 11.70 -26.88
CA ARG A 115 44.55 12.47 -27.83
C ARG A 115 43.63 13.07 -28.88
N TYR A 116 43.52 14.40 -28.93
CA TYR A 116 42.63 15.12 -29.86
C TYR A 116 43.37 15.85 -30.99
N HIS A 117 44.68 15.60 -31.14
CA HIS A 117 45.50 16.03 -32.29
C HIS A 117 46.33 14.87 -32.87
N ARG A 118 46.54 14.87 -34.20
CA ARG A 118 47.27 13.79 -34.91
C ARG A 118 48.74 13.67 -34.53
N GLU A 119 49.38 14.77 -34.13
CA GLU A 119 50.82 14.82 -33.84
C GLU A 119 51.14 14.64 -32.35
N GLY A 120 50.13 14.41 -31.49
CA GLY A 120 50.34 14.13 -30.05
C GLY A 120 50.57 15.35 -29.15
N ASP A 121 50.66 16.55 -29.72
CA ASP A 121 50.93 17.79 -28.98
C ASP A 121 49.80 18.24 -28.03
N LEU A 122 48.60 17.67 -28.16
CA LEU A 122 47.43 18.00 -27.36
C LEU A 122 46.77 16.71 -26.83
N THR A 123 46.95 16.48 -25.53
CA THR A 123 46.44 15.31 -24.81
C THR A 123 45.75 15.74 -23.52
N LEU A 124 44.76 14.96 -23.11
CA LEU A 124 44.06 15.10 -21.84
C LEU A 124 44.21 13.80 -21.06
N ASP A 125 44.92 13.86 -19.95
CA ASP A 125 45.16 12.71 -19.07
C ASP A 125 44.18 12.76 -17.88
N PRO A 126 43.15 11.89 -17.83
CA PRO A 126 42.30 11.75 -16.67
C PRO A 126 43.03 11.09 -15.51
N ARG A 127 42.43 11.18 -14.32
CA ARG A 127 42.75 10.24 -13.24
C ARG A 127 42.11 8.88 -13.58
N THR A 128 42.89 7.97 -14.14
CA THR A 128 42.44 6.59 -14.40
C THR A 128 42.15 5.87 -13.08
N VAL A 129 40.94 5.32 -12.96
CA VAL A 129 40.56 4.46 -11.85
C VAL A 129 40.87 3.04 -12.27
N PHE A 130 41.87 2.43 -11.65
CA PHE A 130 42.34 1.09 -12.00
C PHE A 130 42.12 0.12 -10.84
N ASN A 131 41.39 -0.96 -11.12
CA ASN A 131 41.07 -2.02 -10.17
C ASN A 131 41.69 -3.36 -10.60
N ILE A 132 42.22 -4.10 -9.63
CA ILE A 132 42.75 -5.44 -9.82
C ILE A 132 41.83 -6.42 -9.08
N ILE A 133 41.28 -7.37 -9.83
CA ILE A 133 40.48 -8.46 -9.30
C ILE A 133 41.36 -9.71 -9.35
N GLY A 134 41.82 -10.14 -8.17
CA GLY A 134 42.69 -11.31 -8.02
C GLY A 134 41.97 -12.63 -8.32
N PRO A 135 42.64 -13.78 -8.11
CA PRO A 135 42.03 -15.10 -8.24
C PRO A 135 41.04 -15.39 -7.11
N GLY A 136 40.03 -16.22 -7.38
CA GLY A 136 39.00 -16.55 -6.39
C GLY A 136 37.74 -17.17 -6.99
N PRO A 137 36.65 -17.29 -6.22
CA PRO A 137 35.44 -17.94 -6.69
C PRO A 137 34.73 -17.14 -7.78
N ALA A 138 34.03 -17.85 -8.68
CA ALA A 138 33.46 -17.27 -9.90
C ALA A 138 32.52 -16.08 -9.64
N HIS A 139 31.74 -16.10 -8.56
CA HIS A 139 30.78 -15.04 -8.21
C HIS A 139 31.40 -13.74 -7.66
N THR A 140 32.72 -13.69 -7.42
CA THR A 140 33.41 -12.44 -7.02
C THR A 140 34.60 -12.08 -7.90
N ASN A 141 35.14 -13.05 -8.66
CA ASN A 141 36.41 -12.89 -9.37
C ASN A 141 36.30 -13.01 -10.88
N ARG A 142 35.07 -13.02 -11.41
CA ARG A 142 34.77 -12.98 -12.85
C ARG A 142 33.97 -11.72 -13.18
N SER A 143 34.16 -11.21 -14.39
CA SER A 143 33.57 -9.98 -14.91
C SER A 143 32.11 -10.13 -15.32
N LEU A 144 31.61 -11.37 -15.48
CA LEU A 144 30.23 -11.69 -15.82
C LEU A 144 29.71 -12.80 -14.91
N GLN A 145 28.50 -12.59 -14.38
CA GLN A 145 27.72 -13.60 -13.65
C GLN A 145 26.44 -13.90 -14.42
N VAL A 146 26.06 -15.17 -14.46
CA VAL A 146 24.86 -15.61 -15.17
C VAL A 146 23.85 -16.15 -14.18
N TYR A 147 22.60 -15.72 -14.31
CA TYR A 147 21.51 -16.12 -13.43
C TYR A 147 20.19 -16.12 -14.20
N GLY A 148 19.18 -16.81 -13.69
CA GLY A 148 17.86 -16.85 -14.30
C GLY A 148 16.79 -16.21 -13.42
N VAL A 149 15.76 -15.70 -14.08
CA VAL A 149 14.53 -15.22 -13.45
C VAL A 149 13.33 -15.86 -14.13
N PHE A 150 12.22 -15.91 -13.41
CA PHE A 150 10.98 -16.48 -13.94
C PHE A 150 10.00 -15.38 -14.36
N ASP A 151 9.09 -15.76 -15.25
CA ASP A 151 7.88 -14.98 -15.53
C ASP A 151 6.89 -15.03 -14.34
N GLU A 152 5.77 -14.31 -14.48
CA GLU A 152 4.71 -14.28 -13.45
C GLU A 152 4.18 -15.66 -13.10
N THR A 153 4.09 -16.55 -14.10
CA THR A 153 3.48 -17.87 -13.91
C THR A 153 4.46 -18.94 -13.46
N ASN A 154 5.73 -18.59 -13.24
CA ASN A 154 6.81 -19.54 -12.93
C ASN A 154 6.94 -20.69 -13.96
N THR A 155 6.61 -20.44 -15.22
CA THR A 155 6.65 -21.44 -16.30
C THR A 155 7.69 -21.17 -17.38
N TRP A 156 8.24 -19.95 -17.43
CA TRP A 156 9.30 -19.56 -18.36
C TRP A 156 10.51 -19.05 -17.60
N VAL A 157 11.70 -19.49 -18.00
CA VAL A 157 12.97 -19.01 -17.45
C VAL A 157 13.64 -18.08 -18.44
N GLN A 158 13.99 -16.89 -17.99
CA GLN A 158 14.84 -15.94 -18.69
C GLN A 158 16.22 -15.93 -18.06
N TRP A 159 17.24 -16.30 -18.84
CA TRP A 159 18.62 -16.26 -18.43
C TRP A 159 19.22 -14.88 -18.71
N ARG A 160 20.08 -14.40 -17.81
CA ARG A 160 20.60 -13.03 -17.81
C ARG A 160 22.09 -13.00 -17.54
N GLY A 161 22.78 -12.07 -18.19
CA GLY A 161 24.15 -11.70 -17.87
C GLY A 161 24.20 -10.45 -16.98
N ARG A 162 24.93 -10.52 -15.87
CA ARG A 162 25.25 -9.37 -15.02
C ARG A 162 26.74 -9.09 -15.05
N HIS A 163 27.11 -7.97 -15.67
CA HIS A 163 28.46 -7.45 -15.60
C HIS A 163 28.80 -7.03 -14.17
N PHE A 164 29.90 -7.57 -13.65
CA PHE A 164 30.33 -7.40 -12.27
C PHE A 164 31.64 -6.61 -12.22
N PHE A 165 31.54 -5.28 -12.40
CA PHE A 165 32.68 -4.37 -12.33
C PHE A 165 32.66 -3.53 -11.05
N PRO A 166 33.82 -3.19 -10.46
CA PRO A 166 33.87 -2.40 -9.22
C PRO A 166 33.33 -0.97 -9.35
N THR A 167 33.45 -0.35 -10.52
CA THR A 167 33.18 1.09 -10.71
C THR A 167 32.19 1.40 -11.81
N VAL A 168 31.80 0.41 -12.62
CA VAL A 168 30.85 0.56 -13.73
C VAL A 168 29.63 -0.32 -13.44
N ARG A 169 28.43 0.25 -13.57
CA ARG A 169 27.18 -0.49 -13.34
C ARG A 169 26.90 -1.44 -14.52
N ASN A 170 26.13 -2.51 -14.27
CA ASN A 170 25.79 -3.50 -15.31
C ASN A 170 25.25 -2.85 -16.60
N GLN A 171 24.21 -2.02 -16.46
CA GLN A 171 23.56 -1.34 -17.59
C GLN A 171 24.50 -0.35 -18.30
N GLU A 172 25.42 0.26 -17.57
CA GLU A 172 26.39 1.20 -18.13
C GLU A 172 27.46 0.49 -18.95
N ALA A 173 27.92 -0.69 -18.53
CA ALA A 173 28.86 -1.51 -19.30
C ALA A 173 28.28 -1.89 -20.68
N GLU A 174 27.00 -2.29 -20.73
CA GLU A 174 26.31 -2.60 -21.98
C GLU A 174 26.01 -1.36 -22.82
N ALA A 175 25.63 -0.25 -22.18
CA ALA A 175 25.41 1.04 -22.85
C ALA A 175 26.71 1.57 -23.49
N LEU A 176 27.87 1.26 -22.90
CA LEU A 176 29.20 1.52 -23.45
C LEU A 176 29.65 0.48 -24.50
N GLY A 177 28.75 -0.41 -24.93
CA GLY A 177 28.92 -1.27 -26.09
C GLY A 177 29.45 -2.67 -25.83
N LEU A 178 29.75 -3.04 -24.57
CA LEU A 178 30.21 -4.39 -24.25
C LEU A 178 29.10 -5.42 -24.51
N ARG A 179 29.43 -6.53 -25.19
CA ARG A 179 28.58 -7.70 -25.38
C ARG A 179 29.35 -8.97 -25.01
N ARG A 180 28.64 -9.96 -24.47
CA ARG A 180 29.23 -11.20 -23.95
C ARG A 180 28.44 -12.39 -24.45
N ASP A 181 29.10 -13.28 -25.19
CA ASP A 181 28.48 -14.52 -25.63
C ASP A 181 28.30 -15.47 -24.43
N VAL A 182 27.04 -15.80 -24.16
CA VAL A 182 26.60 -16.76 -23.14
C VAL A 182 25.95 -17.94 -23.84
N LEU A 183 26.24 -19.14 -23.32
CA LEU A 183 25.61 -20.40 -23.71
C LEU A 183 25.07 -21.09 -22.46
N ILE A 184 23.80 -21.49 -22.48
CA ILE A 184 23.10 -22.21 -21.41
C ILE A 184 22.77 -23.62 -21.91
N GLU A 185 23.18 -24.62 -21.16
CA GLU A 185 23.06 -26.05 -21.49
C GLU A 185 22.68 -26.87 -20.25
N ASP A 186 22.35 -28.14 -20.44
CA ASP A 186 22.14 -29.12 -19.36
C ASP A 186 21.18 -28.63 -18.25
N GLN A 187 20.06 -28.03 -18.65
CA GLN A 187 19.12 -27.44 -17.71
C GLN A 187 18.41 -28.54 -16.92
N VAL A 188 18.39 -28.39 -15.60
CA VAL A 188 17.80 -29.31 -14.64
C VAL A 188 16.95 -28.56 -13.62
N TYR A 189 15.93 -29.20 -13.07
CA TYR A 189 15.12 -28.66 -11.97
C TYR A 189 15.14 -29.60 -10.77
N GLY A 190 14.94 -29.04 -9.58
CA GLY A 190 14.92 -29.82 -8.34
C GLY A 190 14.77 -28.94 -7.09
N ASP A 191 14.82 -29.59 -5.93
CA ASP A 191 14.55 -28.99 -4.62
C ASP A 191 15.86 -28.62 -3.89
N ASP A 192 16.66 -27.76 -4.52
CA ASP A 192 17.95 -27.33 -3.96
C ASP A 192 17.86 -25.92 -3.39
N GLU A 193 18.49 -25.71 -2.23
CA GLU A 193 18.57 -24.40 -1.59
C GLU A 193 19.87 -23.73 -2.02
N ILE A 194 19.76 -22.86 -3.01
CA ILE A 194 20.93 -22.23 -3.64
C ILE A 194 20.90 -20.71 -3.50
N GLY A 195 22.09 -20.14 -3.31
CA GLY A 195 22.29 -18.71 -3.07
C GLY A 195 22.66 -18.42 -1.62
N SER A 196 23.36 -17.31 -1.39
CA SER A 196 23.71 -16.83 -0.05
C SER A 196 24.01 -15.34 -0.09
N GLU A 197 24.13 -14.69 1.07
CA GLU A 197 24.59 -13.28 1.14
C GLU A 197 25.90 -13.03 0.39
N ARG A 198 26.78 -14.03 0.32
CA ARG A 198 28.07 -13.92 -0.39
C ARG A 198 27.96 -14.24 -1.88
N ASN A 199 26.99 -15.08 -2.27
CA ASN A 199 26.72 -15.46 -3.65
C ASN A 199 25.20 -15.40 -3.93
N PRO A 200 24.63 -14.20 -4.04
CA PRO A 200 23.18 -14.00 -4.23
C PRO A 200 22.63 -14.72 -5.47
N TYR A 201 23.43 -14.73 -6.54
CA TYR A 201 23.04 -15.30 -7.83
C TYR A 201 23.29 -16.80 -7.94
N ALA A 202 23.83 -17.43 -6.88
CA ALA A 202 24.28 -18.82 -6.89
C ALA A 202 25.22 -19.16 -8.06
N TYR A 203 25.92 -18.16 -8.62
CA TYR A 203 26.77 -18.36 -9.80
C TYR A 203 28.00 -19.18 -9.41
N GLY A 204 28.20 -20.30 -10.10
CA GLY A 204 29.18 -21.32 -9.77
C GLY A 204 28.97 -22.05 -8.45
N ALA A 205 27.79 -21.94 -7.84
CA ALA A 205 27.38 -22.87 -6.78
C ALA A 205 27.04 -24.23 -7.40
N ARG A 206 27.24 -25.32 -6.67
CA ARG A 206 26.82 -26.64 -7.14
C ARG A 206 25.33 -26.82 -6.92
N CYS A 207 24.71 -27.55 -7.84
CA CYS A 207 23.35 -28.05 -7.66
C CYS A 207 23.45 -29.51 -7.22
N ASP A 208 23.44 -29.72 -5.90
CA ASP A 208 23.79 -30.98 -5.23
C ASP A 208 22.54 -31.83 -4.86
N GLY A 209 21.33 -31.35 -5.17
CA GLY A 209 20.04 -32.04 -4.92
C GLY A 209 19.63 -33.12 -5.94
N GLU A 210 18.46 -33.75 -5.73
CA GLU A 210 17.83 -34.62 -6.73
C GLU A 210 17.35 -33.77 -7.92
N MET A 211 18.14 -33.79 -8.99
CA MET A 211 17.93 -32.96 -10.18
C MET A 211 17.38 -33.79 -11.34
N THR A 212 16.33 -33.28 -11.99
CA THR A 212 15.73 -33.88 -13.18
C THR A 212 16.01 -33.01 -14.41
N ALA A 213 16.49 -33.64 -15.49
CA ALA A 213 16.78 -32.93 -16.75
C ALA A 213 15.50 -32.42 -17.42
N LEU A 214 15.54 -31.16 -17.87
CA LEU A 214 14.47 -30.55 -18.66
C LEU A 214 14.51 -30.98 -20.12
N GLY A 215 15.70 -31.30 -20.65
CA GLY A 215 15.89 -31.73 -22.04
C GLY A 215 15.72 -30.61 -23.07
N PHE A 216 15.77 -29.35 -22.64
CA PHE A 216 15.72 -28.17 -23.50
C PHE A 216 16.94 -28.08 -24.41
N ASP A 217 16.73 -27.52 -25.59
CA ASP A 217 17.83 -27.20 -26.51
C ASP A 217 18.76 -26.12 -25.90
N PRO A 218 20.07 -26.13 -26.23
CA PRO A 218 21.01 -25.09 -25.80
C PRO A 218 20.53 -23.68 -26.18
N LEU A 219 20.59 -22.76 -25.22
CA LEU A 219 20.22 -21.36 -25.42
C LEU A 219 21.48 -20.50 -25.49
N SER A 220 21.67 -19.76 -26.58
CA SER A 220 22.77 -18.79 -26.69
C SER A 220 22.27 -17.37 -26.88
N PHE A 221 22.96 -16.41 -26.27
CA PHE A 221 22.67 -14.99 -26.38
C PHE A 221 23.92 -14.15 -26.11
N ASP A 222 24.00 -12.98 -26.75
CA ASP A 222 25.06 -11.98 -26.58
C ASP A 222 24.54 -10.63 -26.05
N GLU A 223 23.21 -10.51 -25.99
CA GLU A 223 22.46 -9.42 -25.36
C GLU A 223 22.30 -9.66 -23.85
N ARG A 224 21.55 -8.80 -23.17
CA ARG A 224 21.46 -8.81 -21.71
C ARG A 224 20.77 -10.04 -21.15
N ALA A 225 19.70 -10.48 -21.82
CA ALA A 225 18.83 -11.53 -21.33
C ALA A 225 18.17 -12.26 -22.50
N ARG A 226 17.80 -13.52 -22.29
CA ARG A 226 17.01 -14.28 -23.25
C ARG A 226 16.15 -15.33 -22.56
N PHE A 227 14.90 -15.44 -23.00
CA PHE A 227 14.01 -16.52 -22.58
C PHE A 227 14.36 -17.84 -23.25
N ASN A 228 14.22 -18.93 -22.50
CA ASN A 228 14.09 -20.25 -23.10
C ASN A 228 12.88 -20.26 -24.04
N PRO A 229 12.98 -20.85 -25.24
CA PRO A 229 11.87 -20.96 -26.19
C PRO A 229 10.83 -22.00 -25.76
N GLU A 230 11.16 -22.84 -24.77
CA GLU A 230 10.32 -23.92 -24.25
C GLU A 230 9.81 -23.58 -22.84
N GLN A 231 8.55 -23.89 -22.60
CA GLN A 231 7.92 -23.79 -21.28
C GLN A 231 8.36 -24.95 -20.39
N LEU A 232 8.48 -24.70 -19.09
CA LEU A 232 8.75 -25.76 -18.11
C LEU A 232 7.64 -26.82 -18.11
N PRO A 233 8.01 -28.11 -17.98
CA PRO A 233 7.04 -29.18 -17.82
C PRO A 233 6.28 -29.01 -16.49
N VAL A 234 5.05 -29.55 -16.43
CA VAL A 234 4.17 -29.40 -15.24
C VAL A 234 4.82 -30.01 -14.00
N GLU A 235 5.64 -31.04 -14.15
CA GLU A 235 6.39 -31.67 -13.06
C GLU A 235 7.41 -30.72 -12.42
N ALA A 236 7.94 -29.74 -13.16
CA ALA A 236 8.81 -28.70 -12.63
C ALA A 236 8.04 -27.56 -11.96
N SER A 237 6.70 -27.59 -11.95
CA SER A 237 5.89 -26.56 -11.27
C SER A 237 6.14 -26.57 -9.75
N SER A 238 6.35 -27.74 -9.13
CA SER A 238 6.58 -27.89 -7.69
C SER A 238 7.96 -27.45 -7.24
N SER A 239 8.98 -27.58 -8.11
CA SER A 239 10.37 -27.37 -7.71
C SER A 239 10.76 -25.89 -7.63
N PRO A 240 11.51 -25.49 -6.58
CA PRO A 240 11.89 -24.10 -6.32
C PRO A 240 12.91 -23.54 -7.30
N VAL A 241 13.69 -24.40 -7.95
CA VAL A 241 14.92 -24.02 -8.64
C VAL A 241 15.07 -24.70 -9.99
N VAL A 242 15.62 -23.94 -10.94
CA VAL A 242 16.19 -24.45 -12.20
C VAL A 242 17.68 -24.10 -12.24
N CYS A 243 18.52 -25.11 -12.39
CA CYS A 243 19.96 -24.95 -12.63
C CYS A 243 20.31 -25.21 -14.09
N ALA A 244 21.40 -24.64 -14.55
CA ALA A 244 21.95 -24.93 -15.87
C ALA A 244 23.47 -24.81 -15.87
N SER A 245 24.10 -25.47 -16.84
CA SER A 245 25.48 -25.19 -17.22
C SER A 245 25.51 -23.88 -18.01
N SER A 246 26.31 -22.92 -17.56
CA SER A 246 26.54 -21.65 -18.23
C SER A 246 27.99 -21.58 -18.70
N THR A 247 28.17 -21.40 -20.00
CA THR A 247 29.46 -21.22 -20.65
C THR A 247 29.60 -19.78 -21.14
N VAL A 248 30.70 -19.14 -20.77
CA VAL A 248 31.06 -17.79 -21.21
C VAL A 248 32.44 -17.79 -21.85
N THR A 249 32.64 -16.95 -22.86
CA THR A 249 33.95 -16.79 -23.51
C THR A 249 34.76 -15.71 -22.80
N ASP A 250 36.05 -15.96 -22.56
CA ASP A 250 37.04 -15.02 -22.03
C ASP A 250 38.39 -15.11 -22.80
N ALA A 251 39.43 -14.40 -22.38
CA ALA A 251 40.73 -14.43 -23.09
C ALA A 251 41.48 -15.77 -22.96
N ASN A 252 41.07 -16.64 -22.05
CA ASN A 252 41.63 -17.96 -21.79
C ASN A 252 40.86 -19.08 -22.51
N GLY A 253 39.72 -18.76 -23.11
CA GLY A 253 38.91 -19.68 -23.92
C GLY A 253 37.46 -19.65 -23.46
N THR A 254 36.94 -20.81 -23.07
CA THR A 254 35.59 -20.94 -22.52
C THR A 254 35.67 -21.31 -21.05
N PHE A 255 34.83 -20.65 -20.25
CA PHE A 255 34.64 -20.94 -18.85
C PHE A 255 33.22 -21.45 -18.63
N THR A 256 33.10 -22.68 -18.14
CA THR A 256 31.81 -23.32 -17.87
C THR A 256 31.62 -23.49 -16.37
N THR A 257 30.47 -23.03 -15.87
CA THR A 257 30.10 -23.13 -14.46
C THR A 257 28.57 -23.20 -14.33
N THR A 258 28.05 -23.36 -13.12
CA THR A 258 26.61 -23.42 -12.90
C THR A 258 25.98 -22.03 -12.84
N ALA A 259 24.84 -21.86 -13.50
CA ALA A 259 23.91 -20.76 -13.31
C ALA A 259 22.59 -21.29 -12.75
N ALA A 260 21.84 -20.39 -12.12
CA ALA A 260 20.67 -20.76 -11.33
C ALA A 260 19.53 -19.76 -11.48
N ALA A 261 18.31 -20.26 -11.43
CA ALA A 261 17.07 -19.50 -11.38
C ALA A 261 16.25 -19.97 -10.17
N ARG A 262 15.75 -19.03 -9.36
CA ARG A 262 14.83 -19.29 -8.25
C ARG A 262 13.44 -18.79 -8.63
N LYS A 263 12.41 -19.60 -8.38
CA LYS A 263 11.02 -19.22 -8.68
C LYS A 263 10.59 -17.98 -7.93
N ASN A 264 9.69 -17.22 -8.54
CA ASN A 264 9.03 -16.10 -7.90
C ASN A 264 8.02 -16.60 -6.85
N PRO A 265 7.76 -15.84 -5.78
CA PRO A 265 6.68 -16.15 -4.86
C PRO A 265 5.33 -16.25 -5.61
N GLU A 266 4.57 -17.31 -5.32
CA GLU A 266 3.20 -17.45 -5.83
C GLU A 266 2.26 -16.79 -4.83
N VAL A 267 1.59 -15.74 -5.29
CA VAL A 267 0.74 -14.90 -4.44
C VAL A 267 -0.69 -14.90 -4.98
N ARG A 268 -1.65 -15.03 -4.07
CA ARG A 268 -3.09 -14.98 -4.34
C ARG A 268 -3.79 -14.09 -3.32
N PRO A 269 -5.02 -13.62 -3.61
CA PRO A 269 -5.90 -13.10 -2.57
C PRO A 269 -6.01 -14.08 -1.40
N ALA A 270 -5.76 -13.62 -0.18
CA ALA A 270 -5.98 -14.43 1.03
C ALA A 270 -7.49 -14.62 1.26
N PHE A 271 -8.23 -13.53 1.05
CA PHE A 271 -9.67 -13.48 1.17
C PHE A 271 -10.23 -12.59 0.05
N PRO A 272 -11.22 -13.03 -0.74
CA PRO A 272 -11.66 -12.29 -1.92
C PRO A 272 -12.58 -11.12 -1.58
N GLU A 273 -13.63 -11.38 -0.81
CA GLU A 273 -14.71 -10.43 -0.53
C GLU A 273 -15.39 -10.83 0.77
N LEU A 274 -15.47 -9.90 1.73
CA LEU A 274 -16.23 -10.05 2.97
C LEU A 274 -17.62 -9.45 2.78
N ARG A 275 -18.67 -10.24 2.99
CA ARG A 275 -20.06 -9.83 2.75
C ARG A 275 -20.77 -9.52 4.05
N SER A 276 -21.38 -8.35 4.11
CA SER A 276 -22.23 -7.92 5.20
C SER A 276 -23.47 -7.25 4.60
N PRO A 277 -24.46 -8.02 4.11
CA PRO A 277 -25.67 -7.47 3.51
C PRO A 277 -26.36 -6.50 4.45
N ILE A 278 -26.80 -5.36 3.94
CA ILE A 278 -27.41 -4.29 4.73
C ILE A 278 -28.87 -4.15 4.34
N HIS A 279 -29.73 -4.15 5.35
CA HIS A 279 -31.18 -4.05 5.16
C HIS A 279 -31.75 -2.86 5.92
N ALA A 280 -32.90 -2.39 5.45
CA ALA A 280 -33.68 -1.42 6.19
C ALA A 280 -34.19 -2.04 7.50
N ALA A 281 -33.83 -1.43 8.61
CA ALA A 281 -34.36 -1.78 9.92
C ALA A 281 -35.73 -1.13 10.15
N ARG A 282 -36.58 -1.88 10.84
CA ARG A 282 -37.88 -1.44 11.28
C ARG A 282 -37.76 -0.49 12.47
N ARG A 283 -38.39 0.67 12.33
CA ARG A 283 -38.50 1.64 13.42
C ARG A 283 -39.54 1.17 14.43
N ILE A 284 -39.19 1.21 15.71
CA ILE A 284 -40.10 0.98 16.83
C ILE A 284 -40.30 2.33 17.55
N PRO A 285 -41.39 3.04 17.25
CA PRO A 285 -41.55 4.43 17.64
C PRO A 285 -42.01 4.60 19.10
N PHE A 286 -41.43 5.58 19.80
CA PHE A 286 -41.91 6.06 21.10
C PHE A 286 -41.75 7.58 21.21
N PHE A 287 -42.82 8.29 21.56
CA PHE A 287 -42.74 9.71 21.91
C PHE A 287 -43.03 9.92 23.40
N LEU A 288 -42.01 10.28 24.17
CA LEU A 288 -42.08 10.49 25.61
C LEU A 288 -42.20 11.99 25.90
N ALA A 289 -43.31 12.39 26.52
CA ALA A 289 -43.55 13.79 26.90
C ALA A 289 -44.46 13.91 28.12
N PRO A 290 -44.50 15.06 28.83
CA PRO A 290 -45.47 15.26 29.89
C PRO A 290 -46.87 15.33 29.28
N CYS A 291 -47.84 14.69 29.93
CA CYS A 291 -49.23 14.66 29.49
C CYS A 291 -50.11 15.65 30.27
N ARG A 292 -49.68 16.04 31.48
CA ARG A 292 -50.42 16.98 32.34
C ARG A 292 -49.99 18.44 32.15
N ARG A 293 -48.95 18.71 31.37
CA ARG A 293 -48.42 20.06 31.13
C ARG A 293 -47.68 20.14 29.79
N ASP A 294 -47.64 21.34 29.24
CA ASP A 294 -46.89 21.62 28.02
C ASP A 294 -45.53 22.23 28.36
N ILE A 295 -44.50 21.80 27.64
CA ILE A 295 -43.13 22.36 27.71
C ILE A 295 -42.94 23.38 26.59
N SER A 296 -43.07 22.89 25.35
CA SER A 296 -43.14 23.68 24.11
C SER A 296 -43.87 22.83 23.08
N VAL A 297 -44.89 23.41 22.45
CA VAL A 297 -45.67 22.73 21.41
C VAL A 297 -44.86 22.70 20.10
N GLU A 298 -44.24 23.83 19.76
CA GLU A 298 -43.45 24.00 18.54
C GLU A 298 -42.26 23.04 18.49
N HIS A 299 -41.57 22.85 19.61
CA HIS A 299 -40.47 21.89 19.69
C HIS A 299 -40.97 20.44 19.64
N ALA A 300 -42.09 20.13 20.30
CA ALA A 300 -42.67 18.79 20.25
C ALA A 300 -43.10 18.39 18.83
N GLU A 301 -43.77 19.30 18.11
CA GLU A 301 -44.16 19.11 16.71
C GLU A 301 -42.93 18.91 15.83
N MET A 302 -41.87 19.70 16.04
CA MET A 302 -40.59 19.53 15.33
C MET A 302 -39.96 18.16 15.60
N GLN A 303 -39.85 17.74 16.87
CA GLN A 303 -39.29 16.43 17.21
C GLN A 303 -40.09 15.29 16.57
N ARG A 304 -41.42 15.38 16.59
CA ARG A 304 -42.28 14.39 15.94
C ARG A 304 -42.04 14.34 14.44
N GLN A 305 -42.00 15.49 13.79
CA GLN A 305 -41.73 15.60 12.35
C GLN A 305 -40.39 14.96 11.98
N ARG A 306 -39.34 15.25 12.74
CA ARG A 306 -37.99 14.77 12.41
C ARG A 306 -37.78 13.28 12.65
N LEU A 307 -38.58 12.70 13.54
CA LEU A 307 -38.55 11.27 13.82
C LEU A 307 -39.63 10.47 13.09
N ASP A 308 -40.50 11.12 12.30
CA ASP A 308 -41.67 10.50 11.67
C ASP A 308 -42.60 9.85 12.73
N LEU A 309 -42.92 10.62 13.78
CA LEU A 309 -43.72 10.24 14.95
C LEU A 309 -45.01 11.07 15.08
N GLU A 310 -45.49 11.73 14.03
CA GLU A 310 -46.66 12.61 14.08
C GLU A 310 -47.94 11.88 14.51
N ASP A 311 -48.10 10.63 14.08
CA ASP A 311 -49.27 9.79 14.37
C ASP A 311 -49.12 8.98 15.68
N GLU A 312 -47.96 9.07 16.34
CA GLU A 312 -47.64 8.22 17.49
C GLU A 312 -48.16 8.78 18.82
N PRO A 313 -48.81 7.96 19.67
CA PRO A 313 -49.34 8.43 20.94
C PRO A 313 -48.22 8.82 21.91
N THR A 314 -48.46 9.85 22.73
CA THR A 314 -47.52 10.24 23.79
C THR A 314 -47.51 9.20 24.91
N PHE A 315 -46.32 8.69 25.25
CA PHE A 315 -46.08 7.96 26.49
C PHE A 315 -45.80 8.96 27.63
N CYS A 316 -46.71 9.03 28.59
CA CYS A 316 -46.67 10.06 29.63
C CYS A 316 -45.49 9.89 30.60
N ILE A 317 -44.63 10.90 30.72
CA ILE A 317 -43.49 10.93 31.67
C ILE A 317 -43.80 11.65 32.99
N ASP A 318 -45.04 12.06 33.25
CA ASP A 318 -45.38 12.85 34.45
C ASP A 318 -45.06 12.13 35.77
N ASP A 319 -45.14 10.80 35.76
CA ASP A 319 -44.94 9.95 36.93
C ASP A 319 -43.59 9.21 36.87
N TRP A 320 -42.57 9.79 36.20
CA TRP A 320 -41.23 9.18 36.02
C TRP A 320 -40.50 8.82 37.32
N ALA A 321 -40.83 9.51 38.42
CA ALA A 321 -40.23 9.26 39.74
C ALA A 321 -40.89 8.09 40.49
N ASP A 322 -41.96 7.49 39.94
CA ASP A 322 -42.52 6.25 40.46
C ASP A 322 -41.51 5.11 40.24
N PRO A 323 -41.14 4.33 41.27
CA PRO A 323 -40.25 3.18 41.12
C PRO A 323 -40.71 2.16 40.05
N ALA A 324 -42.00 2.09 39.74
CA ALA A 324 -42.54 1.18 38.72
C ALA A 324 -42.48 1.75 37.29
N PHE A 325 -42.02 3.00 37.10
CA PHE A 325 -42.01 3.65 35.79
C PHE A 325 -41.05 2.95 34.81
N VAL A 326 -39.85 2.59 35.25
CA VAL A 326 -38.84 1.89 34.44
C VAL A 326 -39.40 0.55 33.97
N ASP A 327 -40.02 -0.23 34.87
CA ASP A 327 -40.63 -1.52 34.54
C ASP A 327 -41.74 -1.34 33.48
N LYS A 328 -42.60 -0.35 33.66
CA LYS A 328 -43.70 -0.06 32.73
C LYS A 328 -43.19 0.35 31.34
N LEU A 329 -42.14 1.18 31.28
CA LEU A 329 -41.53 1.58 30.02
C LEU A 329 -40.84 0.39 29.34
N THR A 330 -40.15 -0.43 30.13
CA THR A 330 -39.47 -1.66 29.66
C THR A 330 -40.48 -2.65 29.09
N GLU A 331 -41.60 -2.88 29.77
CA GLU A 331 -42.70 -3.74 29.32
C GLU A 331 -43.30 -3.22 28.01
N ALA A 332 -43.61 -1.92 27.92
CA ALA A 332 -44.17 -1.33 26.72
C ALA A 332 -43.23 -1.44 25.50
N MET A 333 -41.92 -1.21 25.69
CA MET A 333 -40.91 -1.39 24.65
C MET A 333 -40.78 -2.87 24.25
N SER A 334 -40.73 -3.78 25.22
CA SER A 334 -40.61 -5.22 24.97
C SER A 334 -41.81 -5.76 24.19
N ASP A 335 -43.03 -5.36 24.55
CA ASP A 335 -44.25 -5.73 23.84
C ASP A 335 -44.23 -5.25 22.38
N ALA A 336 -43.81 -3.99 22.15
CA ALA A 336 -43.68 -3.44 20.81
C ALA A 336 -42.62 -4.16 19.96
N ILE A 337 -41.51 -4.56 20.59
CA ILE A 337 -40.46 -5.37 19.95
C ILE A 337 -41.02 -6.73 19.53
N GLU A 338 -41.72 -7.43 20.42
CA GLU A 338 -42.29 -8.75 20.13
C GLU A 338 -43.39 -8.69 19.06
N ASP A 339 -44.23 -7.66 19.07
CA ASP A 339 -45.24 -7.41 18.02
C ASP A 339 -44.59 -7.15 16.65
N ALA A 340 -43.46 -6.46 16.63
CA ALA A 340 -42.71 -6.18 15.41
C ALA A 340 -41.85 -7.37 14.93
N ARG A 341 -41.56 -8.35 15.79
CA ARG A 341 -40.72 -9.51 15.45
C ARG A 341 -41.33 -10.37 14.34
N VAL A 342 -42.67 -10.38 14.20
CA VAL A 342 -43.39 -11.15 13.17
C VAL A 342 -43.01 -10.77 11.73
N TYR A 343 -42.45 -9.58 11.53
CA TYR A 343 -42.11 -9.08 10.20
C TYR A 343 -40.75 -9.56 9.71
N GLY A 344 -39.90 -10.08 10.60
CA GLY A 344 -38.59 -10.65 10.25
C GLY A 344 -37.48 -9.64 9.99
N ASP A 345 -37.75 -8.35 10.09
CA ASP A 345 -36.75 -7.28 9.95
C ASP A 345 -36.05 -7.02 11.29
N ASP A 346 -34.78 -6.61 11.25
CA ASP A 346 -34.10 -6.01 12.40
C ASP A 346 -34.79 -4.70 12.81
N MET A 347 -34.62 -4.30 14.06
CA MET A 347 -35.36 -3.21 14.68
C MET A 347 -34.44 -2.17 15.30
N VAL A 348 -34.88 -0.91 15.28
CA VAL A 348 -34.26 0.20 16.03
C VAL A 348 -35.35 0.90 16.84
N LEU A 349 -35.13 1.05 18.14
CA LEU A 349 -36.00 1.88 18.99
C LEU A 349 -35.80 3.35 18.61
N VAL A 350 -36.85 4.05 18.20
CA VAL A 350 -36.79 5.47 17.82
C VAL A 350 -37.56 6.27 18.84
N ILE A 351 -36.83 7.04 19.66
CA ILE A 351 -37.37 7.70 20.85
C ILE A 351 -37.29 9.21 20.71
N GLY A 352 -38.44 9.89 20.66
CA GLY A 352 -38.53 11.33 20.90
C GLY A 352 -38.68 11.60 22.38
N LEU A 353 -37.69 12.23 23.02
CA LEU A 353 -37.69 12.56 24.44
C LEU A 353 -37.92 14.07 24.64
N HIS A 354 -39.18 14.45 24.79
CA HIS A 354 -39.59 15.84 25.03
C HIS A 354 -39.64 16.13 26.52
N ARG A 355 -38.58 16.75 27.07
CA ARG A 355 -38.42 16.92 28.52
C ARG A 355 -37.79 18.25 28.92
N ASP A 356 -37.96 18.60 30.19
CA ASP A 356 -37.33 19.74 30.88
C ASP A 356 -36.73 19.36 32.25
N LEU A 357 -36.85 18.09 32.66
CA LEU A 357 -36.32 17.57 33.92
C LEU A 357 -35.19 16.57 33.65
N ALA A 358 -34.09 16.71 34.39
CA ALA A 358 -32.89 15.89 34.23
C ALA A 358 -33.15 14.38 34.41
N GLY A 359 -33.87 14.00 35.47
CA GLY A 359 -34.06 12.60 35.87
C GLY A 359 -34.88 11.73 34.91
N VAL A 360 -35.61 12.33 33.95
CA VAL A 360 -36.36 11.55 32.95
C VAL A 360 -35.42 10.80 32.02
N ALA A 361 -34.31 11.41 31.59
CA ALA A 361 -33.35 10.73 30.73
C ALA A 361 -32.66 9.56 31.45
N ASP A 362 -32.47 9.65 32.77
CA ASP A 362 -31.88 8.56 33.56
C ASP A 362 -32.78 7.32 33.57
N VAL A 363 -34.10 7.51 33.76
CA VAL A 363 -35.05 6.37 33.74
C VAL A 363 -35.26 5.79 32.34
N VAL A 364 -35.16 6.59 31.29
CA VAL A 364 -35.18 6.10 29.90
C VAL A 364 -33.92 5.29 29.62
N GLN A 365 -32.75 5.78 30.04
CA GLN A 365 -31.50 5.05 29.94
C GLN A 365 -31.56 3.71 30.69
N GLU A 366 -32.12 3.70 31.91
CA GLU A 366 -32.29 2.47 32.70
C GLU A 366 -33.21 1.46 32.01
N ALA A 367 -34.32 1.91 31.41
CA ALA A 367 -35.19 1.04 30.61
C ALA A 367 -34.47 0.46 29.39
N LEU A 368 -33.66 1.25 28.67
CA LEU A 368 -32.85 0.78 27.56
C LEU A 368 -31.80 -0.25 27.99
N VAL A 369 -31.16 -0.07 29.15
CA VAL A 369 -30.20 -1.03 29.73
C VAL A 369 -30.86 -2.38 30.01
N ASN A 370 -32.16 -2.42 30.34
CA ASN A 370 -32.89 -3.67 30.57
C ASN A 370 -33.28 -4.41 29.28
N ILE A 371 -33.11 -3.79 28.11
CA ILE A 371 -33.58 -4.34 26.81
C ILE A 371 -32.40 -4.59 25.87
N LEU A 372 -31.64 -3.54 25.57
CA LEU A 372 -30.68 -3.56 24.47
C LEU A 372 -29.55 -4.59 24.62
N PRO A 373 -28.94 -4.80 25.80
CA PRO A 373 -27.85 -5.77 25.93
C PRO A 373 -28.25 -7.20 25.54
N ASP A 374 -29.49 -7.61 25.86
CA ASP A 374 -29.99 -8.95 25.56
C ASP A 374 -30.54 -9.08 24.13
N GLU A 375 -31.08 -8.01 23.56
CA GLU A 375 -31.64 -8.04 22.20
C GLU A 375 -30.58 -7.84 21.12
N ARG A 376 -29.54 -7.02 21.35
CA ARG A 376 -28.57 -6.63 20.30
C ARG A 376 -27.74 -7.78 19.74
N HIS A 377 -27.53 -8.82 20.54
CA HIS A 377 -26.70 -9.99 20.22
C HIS A 377 -27.50 -11.16 19.64
N ARG A 378 -28.82 -10.98 19.40
CA ARG A 378 -29.63 -12.01 18.76
C ARG A 378 -29.40 -12.03 17.25
N ALA A 379 -29.68 -13.17 16.64
CA ALA A 379 -29.83 -13.25 15.18
C ALA A 379 -31.04 -12.44 14.71
N THR A 380 -31.02 -11.99 13.45
CA THR A 380 -32.15 -11.31 12.82
C THR A 380 -33.43 -12.16 12.89
N PRO A 381 -34.59 -11.61 13.32
CA PRO A 381 -34.85 -10.22 13.71
C PRO A 381 -34.42 -9.90 15.15
N ARG A 382 -33.54 -8.90 15.30
CA ARG A 382 -33.04 -8.39 16.59
C ARG A 382 -33.33 -6.90 16.78
N VAL A 383 -33.07 -6.36 17.96
CA VAL A 383 -33.03 -4.91 18.18
C VAL A 383 -31.57 -4.45 18.10
N ALA A 384 -31.19 -3.85 16.97
CA ALA A 384 -29.81 -3.43 16.74
C ALA A 384 -29.38 -2.32 17.71
N GLY A 385 -30.30 -1.43 18.09
CA GLY A 385 -30.00 -0.33 19.01
C GLY A 385 -31.16 0.63 19.24
N ALA A 386 -30.86 1.80 19.80
CA ALA A 386 -31.83 2.87 20.05
C ALA A 386 -31.31 4.24 19.57
N PHE A 387 -32.16 4.97 18.87
CA PHE A 387 -31.95 6.37 18.50
C PHE A 387 -32.82 7.25 19.40
N VAL A 388 -32.20 8.16 20.16
CA VAL A 388 -32.92 9.06 21.08
C VAL A 388 -32.74 10.50 20.64
N PHE A 389 -33.82 11.20 20.35
CA PHE A 389 -33.83 12.65 20.15
C PHE A 389 -34.36 13.35 21.40
N ASP A 390 -33.45 13.88 22.21
CA ASP A 390 -33.69 14.58 23.46
C ASP A 390 -33.87 16.08 23.25
N SER A 391 -34.64 16.71 24.13
CA SER A 391 -34.78 18.17 24.19
C SER A 391 -33.54 18.87 24.74
N ILE A 392 -32.68 18.13 25.45
CA ILE A 392 -31.50 18.64 26.15
C ILE A 392 -30.31 17.77 25.76
N GLU A 393 -29.14 18.39 25.57
CA GLU A 393 -27.90 17.67 25.29
C GLU A 393 -27.54 16.66 26.41
N ARG A 394 -27.01 15.50 26.01
CA ARG A 394 -26.58 14.45 26.95
C ARG A 394 -25.43 13.63 26.37
N SER A 395 -24.48 13.25 27.22
CA SER A 395 -23.53 12.18 26.92
C SER A 395 -23.94 10.89 27.62
N ILE A 396 -23.72 9.77 26.93
CA ILE A 396 -23.77 8.42 27.51
C ILE A 396 -22.33 7.97 27.66
N SER A 397 -21.94 7.53 28.86
CA SER A 397 -20.62 6.94 29.12
C SER A 397 -20.71 5.95 30.28
N GLY A 398 -19.84 4.95 30.31
CA GLY A 398 -19.77 3.96 31.39
C GLY A 398 -21.01 3.06 31.51
N THR A 399 -21.74 2.84 30.41
CA THR A 399 -22.96 2.00 30.41
C THR A 399 -22.89 0.91 29.33
N PRO A 400 -23.55 -0.25 29.53
CA PRO A 400 -23.58 -1.32 28.54
C PRO A 400 -24.18 -0.93 27.18
N ILE A 401 -24.98 0.14 27.14
CA ILE A 401 -25.69 0.57 25.93
C ILE A 401 -24.93 1.61 25.10
N ASN A 402 -23.75 2.07 25.55
CA ASN A 402 -22.99 3.14 24.91
C ASN A 402 -22.73 2.87 23.41
N SER A 403 -22.35 1.65 23.06
CA SER A 403 -22.09 1.22 21.68
C SER A 403 -23.35 0.86 20.89
N SER A 404 -24.56 1.08 21.44
CA SER A 404 -25.82 0.68 20.81
C SER A 404 -26.93 1.74 20.90
N THR A 405 -26.68 2.88 21.55
CA THR A 405 -27.63 3.98 21.66
C THR A 405 -27.05 5.28 21.16
N LEU A 406 -27.60 5.80 20.06
CA LEU A 406 -27.21 7.10 19.51
C LEU A 406 -28.15 8.16 20.10
N TRP A 407 -27.62 8.96 21.04
CA TRP A 407 -28.38 9.97 21.76
C TRP A 407 -28.04 11.36 21.23
N CYS A 408 -29.05 12.07 20.76
CA CYS A 408 -28.91 13.34 20.08
C CYS A 408 -29.87 14.38 20.70
N PRO A 409 -29.46 15.64 20.83
CA PRO A 409 -28.10 16.16 20.66
C PRO A 409 -27.15 15.67 21.78
N ALA A 410 -25.85 15.63 21.51
CA ALA A 410 -24.84 15.19 22.48
C ALA A 410 -23.79 16.26 22.77
N THR A 411 -23.24 16.19 23.98
CA THR A 411 -22.08 17.01 24.40
C THR A 411 -20.80 16.46 23.76
N ILE A 412 -20.00 17.33 23.13
CA ILE A 412 -18.71 16.95 22.54
C ILE A 412 -17.69 16.79 23.66
N ASP A 413 -17.14 15.59 23.84
CA ASP A 413 -16.01 15.36 24.75
C ASP A 413 -14.66 15.60 24.06
N SER A 414 -13.63 15.87 24.86
CA SER A 414 -12.30 16.36 24.44
C SER A 414 -11.51 15.46 23.46
N LEU A 415 -11.94 14.22 23.24
CA LEU A 415 -11.28 13.25 22.36
C LEU A 415 -11.76 13.30 20.90
N GLY A 416 -12.84 14.05 20.58
CA GLY A 416 -13.24 14.30 19.19
C GLY A 416 -13.63 13.07 18.36
N LEU A 417 -13.78 11.90 18.98
CA LEU A 417 -14.28 10.68 18.35
C LEU A 417 -15.80 10.84 18.21
N SER A 418 -16.27 11.18 17.00
CA SER A 418 -17.66 11.54 16.73
C SER A 418 -18.61 10.33 16.83
N LEU A 419 -19.01 9.98 18.05
CA LEU A 419 -19.97 8.91 18.33
C LEU A 419 -21.41 9.41 18.50
N ALA A 420 -21.67 10.70 18.27
CA ALA A 420 -22.97 11.29 18.48
C ALA A 420 -23.29 12.39 17.46
N CYS A 421 -24.58 12.75 17.32
CA CYS A 421 -24.98 13.92 16.53
C CYS A 421 -24.35 15.16 17.18
N ALA A 422 -23.17 15.55 16.71
CA ALA A 422 -22.48 16.72 17.22
C ALA A 422 -23.39 17.94 17.04
N VAL A 423 -23.61 18.67 18.13
CA VAL A 423 -24.12 20.03 18.05
C VAL A 423 -23.09 20.81 17.23
N ILE A 424 -23.52 21.43 16.14
CA ILE A 424 -22.63 22.32 15.38
C ILE A 424 -22.22 23.41 16.37
N PRO A 425 -20.92 23.63 16.64
CA PRO A 425 -20.50 24.65 17.59
C PRO A 425 -21.13 25.97 17.18
N ASP A 426 -21.81 26.66 18.11
CA ASP A 426 -22.47 27.97 17.93
C ASP A 426 -21.77 28.79 16.86
N ILE A 427 -22.23 28.70 15.61
CA ILE A 427 -21.71 29.54 14.54
C ILE A 427 -22.30 30.91 14.88
N PRO A 428 -21.49 31.89 15.30
CA PRO A 428 -22.02 33.18 15.72
C PRO A 428 -22.85 33.75 14.57
N GLU A 429 -24.07 34.18 14.88
CA GLU A 429 -24.95 34.82 13.89
C GLU A 429 -24.16 35.92 13.16
N LEU A 430 -24.18 35.86 11.83
CA LEU A 430 -23.42 36.81 11.03
C LEU A 430 -24.23 38.10 10.91
N GLU A 431 -23.95 39.07 11.78
CA GLU A 431 -24.55 40.40 11.72
C GLU A 431 -23.87 41.26 10.62
N LEU A 432 -24.59 41.52 9.53
CA LEU A 432 -24.17 42.40 8.44
C LEU A 432 -25.06 43.66 8.38
N GLY A 433 -24.98 44.50 9.41
CA GLY A 433 -25.81 45.71 9.53
C GLY A 433 -27.24 45.36 9.99
N PRO A 434 -28.31 45.73 9.27
CA PRO A 434 -29.68 45.35 9.63
C PRO A 434 -30.03 43.89 9.28
N LEU A 435 -29.08 43.15 8.70
CA LEU A 435 -29.22 41.77 8.27
C LEU A 435 -28.57 40.84 9.30
N THR A 436 -29.31 39.87 9.81
CA THR A 436 -28.76 38.72 10.53
C THR A 436 -28.91 37.47 9.68
N VAL A 437 -27.91 36.59 9.72
CA VAL A 437 -27.95 35.28 9.05
C VAL A 437 -27.62 34.21 10.08
N GLY A 438 -28.49 33.20 10.16
CA GLY A 438 -28.41 32.10 11.11
C GLY A 438 -28.64 30.74 10.44
N PHE A 439 -28.19 29.69 11.11
CA PHE A 439 -28.39 28.30 10.72
C PHE A 439 -28.86 27.51 11.95
N LEU A 440 -29.74 26.54 11.74
CA LEU A 440 -30.22 25.63 12.79
C LEU A 440 -29.84 24.19 12.39
N PRO A 441 -29.21 23.41 13.29
CA PRO A 441 -28.95 22.00 13.02
C PRO A 441 -30.27 21.23 12.83
N ILE A 442 -30.21 20.10 12.11
CA ILE A 442 -31.39 19.26 11.87
C ILE A 442 -31.81 18.47 13.12
N LEU A 443 -31.02 18.42 14.20
CA LEU A 443 -31.40 17.82 15.48
C LEU A 443 -30.96 18.74 16.65
N PRO A 444 -31.57 19.92 16.80
CA PRO A 444 -31.22 20.93 17.80
C PRO A 444 -31.78 20.55 19.15
N THR A 445 -31.17 21.10 20.19
CA THR A 445 -31.80 21.20 21.51
C THR A 445 -33.07 22.06 21.44
N ARG A 446 -33.90 21.97 22.48
CA ARG A 446 -35.07 22.84 22.62
C ARG A 446 -34.69 24.31 22.71
N GLU A 447 -33.61 24.63 23.41
CA GLU A 447 -33.14 26.01 23.59
C GLU A 447 -32.73 26.61 22.24
N GLU A 448 -31.86 25.92 21.50
CA GLU A 448 -31.43 26.35 20.15
C GLU A 448 -32.62 26.53 19.19
N TYR A 449 -33.59 25.60 19.22
CA TYR A 449 -34.77 25.71 18.38
C TYR A 449 -35.63 26.92 18.75
N LEU A 450 -35.92 27.13 20.03
CA LEU A 450 -36.76 28.24 20.48
C LEU A 450 -36.07 29.59 20.26
N ASP A 451 -34.77 29.70 20.52
CA ASP A 451 -33.97 30.89 20.25
C ASP A 451 -33.97 31.22 18.74
N PHE A 452 -33.86 30.20 17.88
CA PHE A 452 -34.00 30.38 16.44
C PHE A 452 -35.39 30.90 16.05
N LEU A 453 -36.45 30.45 16.72
CA LEU A 453 -37.81 30.96 16.45
C LEU A 453 -38.04 32.39 16.91
N GLU A 454 -37.26 32.92 17.87
CA GLU A 454 -37.37 34.32 18.29
C GLU A 454 -36.94 35.28 17.17
N THR A 455 -35.91 34.90 16.41
CA THR A 455 -35.34 35.72 15.33
C THR A 455 -35.94 35.38 13.97
N TYR A 456 -36.23 34.10 13.72
CA TYR A 456 -36.67 33.56 12.44
C TYR A 456 -38.11 32.99 12.53
N SER A 457 -38.40 31.90 11.82
CA SER A 457 -39.73 31.27 11.84
C SER A 457 -39.62 29.76 11.67
N ALA A 458 -40.62 29.02 12.14
CA ALA A 458 -40.64 27.55 12.07
C ALA A 458 -40.54 27.01 10.63
N ARG A 459 -41.00 27.77 9.63
CA ARG A 459 -40.88 27.40 8.21
C ARG A 459 -39.44 27.41 7.70
N LEU A 460 -38.53 28.09 8.40
CA LEU A 460 -37.12 28.18 8.07
C LEU A 460 -36.27 27.25 8.95
N ALA A 461 -36.87 26.49 9.86
CA ALA A 461 -36.14 25.55 10.71
C ALA A 461 -35.72 24.28 9.97
N GLY A 462 -36.18 24.10 8.73
CA GLY A 462 -35.95 22.88 7.97
C GLY A 462 -36.78 21.70 8.45
N GLN A 463 -36.74 20.61 7.68
CA GLN A 463 -37.51 19.40 7.93
C GLN A 463 -36.75 18.18 7.40
N ILE A 464 -36.92 17.04 8.08
CA ILE A 464 -36.48 15.75 7.53
C ILE A 464 -37.54 15.30 6.52
N THR A 465 -37.13 15.05 5.29
CA THR A 465 -38.04 14.61 4.22
C THR A 465 -38.09 13.09 4.11
N LYS A 466 -37.02 12.42 4.51
CA LYS A 466 -36.94 10.96 4.55
C LYS A 466 -35.92 10.51 5.60
N SER A 467 -36.27 9.50 6.38
CA SER A 467 -35.37 8.83 7.31
C SER A 467 -35.44 7.33 7.14
N GLU A 468 -34.28 6.68 7.17
CA GLU A 468 -34.16 5.23 7.07
C GLU A 468 -33.07 4.74 8.01
N PHE A 469 -33.35 3.66 8.74
CA PHE A 469 -32.36 2.99 9.56
C PHE A 469 -31.86 1.78 8.79
N LEU A 470 -30.55 1.59 8.75
CA LEU A 470 -29.88 0.51 8.04
C LEU A 470 -29.10 -0.33 9.04
N THR A 471 -29.21 -1.65 8.94
CA THR A 471 -28.52 -2.61 9.81
C THR A 471 -27.90 -3.74 8.98
N PRO A 472 -26.71 -4.24 9.36
CA PRO A 472 -26.18 -5.47 8.79
C PRO A 472 -27.06 -6.68 9.16
N GLU A 473 -27.18 -7.63 8.24
CA GLU A 473 -27.85 -8.91 8.47
C GLU A 473 -27.02 -9.81 9.39
N PHE A 474 -27.61 -10.28 10.49
CA PHE A 474 -26.97 -11.23 11.40
C PHE A 474 -27.57 -12.63 11.24
N ALA A 475 -26.77 -13.53 10.66
CA ALA A 475 -27.09 -14.94 10.58
C ALA A 475 -27.13 -15.59 11.98
N ALA A 476 -27.72 -16.79 12.09
CA ALA A 476 -27.84 -17.49 13.36
C ALA A 476 -26.49 -17.94 13.97
N ASN A 477 -25.43 -17.98 13.16
CA ASN A 477 -24.07 -18.33 13.55
C ASN A 477 -23.15 -17.11 13.70
N VAL A 478 -23.68 -15.89 13.61
CA VAL A 478 -22.87 -14.69 13.80
C VAL A 478 -22.31 -14.66 15.22
N ASP A 479 -21.06 -14.20 15.35
CA ASP A 479 -20.38 -14.05 16.62
C ASP A 479 -19.87 -12.60 16.80
N HIS A 480 -19.89 -12.12 18.04
CA HIS A 480 -19.59 -10.74 18.39
C HIS A 480 -18.50 -10.66 19.47
N GLY A 481 -17.47 -9.86 19.20
CA GLY A 481 -16.56 -9.36 20.22
C GLY A 481 -17.01 -7.98 20.70
N ASP A 482 -17.33 -7.85 21.99
CA ASP A 482 -17.75 -6.58 22.58
C ASP A 482 -16.50 -5.80 23.06
N LEU A 483 -16.19 -4.70 22.39
CA LEU A 483 -15.05 -3.86 22.74
C LEU A 483 -15.44 -2.73 23.72
N GLY A 484 -16.58 -2.87 24.40
CA GLY A 484 -17.06 -1.92 25.39
C GLY A 484 -17.40 -0.56 24.78
N GLU A 485 -16.72 0.49 25.24
CA GLU A 485 -16.96 1.86 24.77
C GLU A 485 -16.42 2.14 23.36
N LEU A 486 -15.54 1.28 22.85
CA LEU A 486 -14.96 1.45 21.51
C LEU A 486 -15.93 1.01 20.42
N GLY A 487 -16.78 0.01 20.68
CA GLY A 487 -17.70 -0.54 19.70
C GLY A 487 -17.76 -2.06 19.78
N MET A 488 -17.94 -2.72 18.64
CA MET A 488 -17.94 -4.18 18.55
C MET A 488 -17.27 -4.65 17.27
N VAL A 489 -16.83 -5.90 17.28
CA VAL A 489 -16.37 -6.63 16.11
C VAL A 489 -17.35 -7.75 15.83
N THR A 490 -17.72 -7.96 14.57
CA THR A 490 -18.54 -9.12 14.21
C THR A 490 -17.87 -9.95 13.16
N PHE A 491 -17.98 -11.25 13.37
CA PHE A 491 -17.50 -12.30 12.49
C PHE A 491 -18.71 -12.85 11.76
N PHE A 492 -18.79 -12.56 10.46
CA PHE A 492 -19.93 -12.96 9.65
C PHE A 492 -19.74 -14.37 9.11
N ASN A 493 -20.79 -15.19 9.21
CA ASN A 493 -20.93 -16.44 8.46
C ASN A 493 -19.76 -17.46 8.61
N ASP A 494 -19.03 -17.45 9.73
CA ASP A 494 -17.81 -18.27 9.94
C ASP A 494 -16.77 -18.10 8.79
N GLU A 495 -16.70 -16.91 8.19
CA GLU A 495 -15.81 -16.60 7.08
C GLU A 495 -14.34 -16.65 7.54
N THR A 496 -13.69 -17.76 7.19
CA THR A 496 -12.31 -18.08 7.56
C THR A 496 -11.46 -18.33 6.33
N PHE A 497 -10.15 -18.10 6.46
CA PHE A 497 -9.16 -18.56 5.49
C PHE A 497 -8.05 -19.34 6.19
N SER A 498 -7.50 -20.31 5.48
CA SER A 498 -6.45 -21.18 5.96
C SER A 498 -5.06 -20.69 5.53
N ALA A 499 -4.07 -20.95 6.37
CA ALA A 499 -2.67 -20.67 6.12
C ALA A 499 -1.82 -21.89 6.51
N GLU A 500 -0.83 -22.23 5.71
CA GLU A 500 0.21 -23.17 6.13
C GLU A 500 1.31 -22.44 6.91
N PRO A 501 2.12 -23.13 7.73
CA PRO A 501 3.17 -22.48 8.53
C PRO A 501 4.21 -21.69 7.73
N ASP A 502 4.43 -22.11 6.49
CA ASP A 502 5.38 -21.49 5.58
C ASP A 502 4.70 -20.46 4.66
N ASP A 503 3.42 -20.14 4.85
CA ASP A 503 2.79 -19.05 4.11
C ASP A 503 3.28 -17.70 4.62
N ALA A 504 3.05 -16.66 3.82
CA ALA A 504 3.33 -15.29 4.21
C ALA A 504 2.23 -14.35 3.72
N PHE A 505 2.03 -13.24 4.41
CA PHE A 505 0.97 -12.28 4.05
C PHE A 505 1.56 -10.91 3.73
N SER A 506 0.86 -10.17 2.89
CA SER A 506 1.08 -8.73 2.70
C SER A 506 -0.24 -7.99 2.83
N TYR A 507 -0.26 -6.91 3.60
CA TYR A 507 -1.43 -6.07 3.78
C TYR A 507 -1.23 -4.66 3.19
N CYS A 508 -2.25 -4.16 2.51
CA CYS A 508 -2.33 -2.82 1.98
C CYS A 508 -3.45 -2.03 2.68
N ALA A 509 -3.06 -1.13 3.59
CA ALA A 509 -3.99 -0.15 4.13
C ALA A 509 -4.46 0.78 3.00
N GLN A 510 -5.77 0.98 2.90
CA GLN A 510 -6.36 2.08 2.11
C GLN A 510 -6.59 3.28 3.04
N GLU A 511 -6.57 4.51 2.51
CA GLU A 511 -6.75 5.74 3.31
C GLU A 511 -8.11 5.76 4.03
N ASP A 512 -9.12 5.09 3.47
CA ASP A 512 -10.46 4.89 4.06
C ASP A 512 -10.72 3.42 4.47
N ALA A 513 -9.66 2.62 4.64
CA ALA A 513 -9.82 1.19 4.92
C ALA A 513 -10.61 0.98 6.20
N GLN A 514 -11.69 0.20 6.07
CA GLN A 514 -12.41 -0.30 7.22
C GLN A 514 -11.47 -1.06 8.15
N LEU A 515 -11.72 -0.97 9.45
CA LEU A 515 -10.99 -1.74 10.44
C LEU A 515 -11.43 -3.20 10.35
N PHE A 516 -10.80 -3.94 9.44
CA PHE A 516 -10.88 -5.39 9.41
C PHE A 516 -10.08 -5.95 10.57
N MET A 517 -10.70 -6.91 11.26
CA MET A 517 -10.13 -7.60 12.40
C MET A 517 -9.97 -9.07 12.06
N PHE A 518 -9.03 -9.74 12.69
CA PHE A 518 -8.96 -11.19 12.69
C PHE A 518 -8.95 -11.73 14.12
N ARG A 519 -9.50 -12.92 14.30
CA ARG A 519 -9.42 -13.65 15.56
C ARG A 519 -8.18 -14.52 15.60
N SER A 520 -7.50 -14.53 16.74
CA SER A 520 -6.40 -15.45 17.03
C SER A 520 -6.79 -16.37 18.19
N ASN A 521 -6.48 -17.65 18.09
CA ASN A 521 -6.70 -18.57 19.22
C ASN A 521 -5.59 -18.44 20.27
N ILE A 522 -4.44 -17.88 19.89
CA ILE A 522 -3.26 -17.76 20.76
C ILE A 522 -3.45 -16.67 21.81
N THR A 523 -4.17 -15.59 21.49
CA THR A 523 -4.53 -14.54 22.45
C THR A 523 -5.36 -15.08 23.62
N GLN A 524 -6.11 -16.17 23.41
CA GLN A 524 -6.89 -16.87 24.46
C GLN A 524 -6.04 -17.81 25.33
N ASN A 525 -4.75 -17.98 25.05
CA ASN A 525 -3.85 -18.78 25.88
C ASN A 525 -3.60 -18.09 27.22
N ALA A 526 -3.73 -18.82 28.33
CA ALA A 526 -3.58 -18.28 29.69
C ALA A 526 -2.24 -17.55 29.94
N ILE A 527 -1.14 -18.00 29.32
CA ILE A 527 0.17 -17.36 29.47
C ILE A 527 0.22 -16.04 28.70
N VAL A 528 -0.36 -16.02 27.50
CA VAL A 528 -0.39 -14.83 26.63
C VAL A 528 -1.30 -13.77 27.26
N SER A 529 -2.47 -14.19 27.76
CA SER A 529 -3.38 -13.35 28.54
C SER A 529 -2.70 -12.73 29.77
N GLU A 530 -1.90 -13.48 30.53
CA GLU A 530 -1.16 -12.92 31.68
C GLU A 530 -0.13 -11.85 31.27
N VAL A 531 0.52 -12.01 30.11
CA VAL A 531 1.46 -11.02 29.57
C VAL A 531 0.73 -9.78 29.07
N ILE A 532 -0.42 -9.95 28.39
CA ILE A 532 -1.26 -8.85 27.93
C ILE A 532 -1.78 -8.05 29.12
N ASP A 533 -2.32 -8.72 30.14
CA ASP A 533 -2.81 -8.08 31.36
C ASP A 533 -1.71 -7.23 32.02
N LEU A 534 -0.47 -7.73 32.01
CA LEU A 534 0.68 -7.02 32.58
C LEU A 534 1.11 -5.81 31.73
N LEU A 535 1.06 -5.91 30.40
CA LEU A 535 1.34 -4.79 29.48
C LEU A 535 0.23 -3.73 29.51
N CYS A 536 -1.01 -4.16 29.71
CA CYS A 536 -2.21 -3.33 29.71
C CYS A 536 -2.56 -2.77 31.10
N ALA A 537 -1.84 -3.16 32.15
CA ALA A 537 -2.04 -2.68 33.51
C ALA A 537 -1.77 -1.16 33.66
N GLU A 538 -0.93 -0.57 32.81
CA GLU A 538 -0.59 0.86 32.87
C GLU A 538 -1.60 1.76 32.14
N ASP A 539 -2.24 1.26 31.09
CA ASP A 539 -3.27 1.98 30.32
C ASP A 539 -4.32 0.98 29.76
N PRO A 540 -5.29 0.56 30.60
CA PRO A 540 -6.32 -0.41 30.21
C PRO A 540 -7.29 0.13 29.16
N THR A 541 -7.28 1.45 28.92
CA THR A 541 -8.10 2.12 27.90
C THR A 541 -7.43 2.18 26.53
N ASN A 542 -6.20 1.70 26.40
CA ASN A 542 -5.55 1.59 25.11
C ASN A 542 -6.36 0.64 24.20
N ILE A 543 -6.71 1.10 23.00
CA ILE A 543 -7.50 0.35 22.01
C ILE A 543 -6.90 -1.05 21.74
N ILE A 544 -5.57 -1.15 21.74
CA ILE A 544 -4.85 -2.41 21.52
C ILE A 544 -5.12 -3.39 22.67
N CYS A 545 -5.24 -2.90 23.91
CA CYS A 545 -5.48 -3.73 25.09
C CYS A 545 -6.89 -4.33 25.12
N VAL A 546 -7.90 -3.52 24.81
CA VAL A 546 -9.31 -3.98 24.75
C VAL A 546 -9.53 -4.96 23.59
N VAL A 547 -8.92 -4.66 22.45
CA VAL A 547 -8.98 -5.53 21.25
C VAL A 547 -8.32 -6.88 21.53
N ILE A 548 -7.13 -6.88 22.13
CA ILE A 548 -6.42 -8.13 22.42
C ILE A 548 -7.10 -8.95 23.51
N SER A 549 -7.71 -8.34 24.54
CA SER A 549 -8.40 -9.09 25.60
C SER A 549 -9.61 -9.88 25.08
N GLU A 550 -10.27 -9.38 24.03
CA GLU A 550 -11.34 -10.09 23.31
C GLU A 550 -10.80 -11.09 22.26
N GLY A 551 -9.49 -11.27 22.20
CA GLY A 551 -8.82 -12.20 21.31
C GLY A 551 -8.82 -11.80 19.84
N VAL A 552 -9.09 -10.53 19.55
CA VAL A 552 -9.17 -9.97 18.20
C VAL A 552 -7.99 -9.02 17.94
N LEU A 553 -7.57 -8.91 16.69
CA LEU A 553 -6.41 -8.11 16.26
C LEU A 553 -6.71 -7.43 14.92
N PRO A 554 -6.20 -6.20 14.67
CA PRO A 554 -6.33 -5.58 13.35
C PRO A 554 -5.63 -6.42 12.27
N VAL A 555 -6.25 -6.56 11.09
CA VAL A 555 -5.69 -7.36 9.97
C VAL A 555 -4.32 -6.89 9.51
N GLU A 556 -3.97 -5.63 9.75
CA GLU A 556 -2.63 -5.08 9.49
C GLU A 556 -1.53 -5.84 10.25
N LEU A 557 -1.85 -6.41 11.41
CA LEU A 557 -0.89 -7.19 12.19
C LEU A 557 -0.76 -8.62 11.70
N LEU A 558 -1.67 -9.12 10.85
CA LEU A 558 -1.70 -10.50 10.39
C LEU A 558 -0.37 -10.97 9.78
N PRO A 559 0.32 -10.21 8.90
CA PRO A 559 1.61 -10.61 8.35
C PRO A 559 2.67 -10.91 9.42
N THR A 560 2.86 -9.98 10.36
CA THR A 560 3.81 -10.15 11.47
C THR A 560 3.35 -11.27 12.40
N TRP A 561 2.06 -11.33 12.71
CA TRP A 561 1.46 -12.33 13.58
C TRP A 561 1.67 -13.75 13.06
N HIS A 562 1.37 -13.98 11.78
CA HIS A 562 1.55 -15.29 11.15
C HIS A 562 3.03 -15.67 11.09
N SER A 563 3.94 -14.76 10.75
CA SER A 563 5.38 -15.06 10.72
C SER A 563 5.95 -15.51 12.07
N LEU A 564 5.34 -15.09 13.18
CA LEU A 564 5.80 -15.42 14.54
C LEU A 564 5.16 -16.70 15.09
N LEU A 565 3.90 -16.96 14.73
CA LEU A 565 3.06 -17.94 15.41
C LEU A 565 2.53 -19.06 14.51
N ALA A 566 2.53 -18.86 13.19
CA ALA A 566 2.14 -19.85 12.20
C ALA A 566 0.76 -20.48 12.49
N GLU A 567 -0.23 -19.67 12.88
CA GLU A 567 -1.60 -20.17 13.04
C GLU A 567 -2.17 -20.59 11.68
N SER A 568 -2.94 -21.68 11.69
CA SER A 568 -3.40 -22.31 10.46
C SER A 568 -4.73 -21.77 9.93
N ASN A 569 -5.48 -21.04 10.75
CA ASN A 569 -6.81 -20.54 10.41
C ASN A 569 -7.02 -19.18 11.04
N TYR A 570 -7.59 -18.28 10.24
CA TYR A 570 -7.94 -16.93 10.65
C TYR A 570 -9.39 -16.65 10.28
N GLU A 571 -10.15 -16.13 11.25
CA GLU A 571 -11.52 -15.68 11.06
C GLU A 571 -11.52 -14.17 10.90
N LEU A 572 -12.15 -13.64 9.84
CA LEU A 572 -12.21 -12.21 9.59
C LEU A 572 -13.50 -11.61 10.13
N GLY A 573 -13.36 -10.44 10.76
CA GLY A 573 -14.46 -9.65 11.25
C GLY A 573 -14.35 -8.20 10.82
N LEU A 574 -15.47 -7.49 10.93
CA LEU A 574 -15.50 -6.04 10.77
C LEU A 574 -15.68 -5.42 12.14
N TYR A 575 -14.85 -4.44 12.44
CA TYR A 575 -15.08 -3.54 13.57
C TYR A 575 -16.11 -2.48 13.20
N TRP A 576 -16.94 -2.08 14.14
CA TRP A 576 -17.74 -0.86 14.05
C TRP A 576 -18.10 -0.26 15.39
N GLU A 577 -18.30 1.05 15.35
CA GLU A 577 -18.63 1.88 16.50
C GLU A 577 -20.11 1.76 16.87
N PHE A 578 -20.99 1.65 15.87
CA PHE A 578 -22.44 1.55 16.05
C PHE A 578 -23.06 0.45 15.17
N PRO A 579 -24.02 -0.33 15.72
CA PRO A 579 -24.62 -1.48 15.04
C PRO A 579 -25.70 -1.12 14.00
N TYR A 580 -25.95 0.17 13.75
CA TYR A 580 -26.87 0.66 12.73
C TYR A 580 -26.43 2.03 12.18
N LEU A 581 -27.04 2.45 11.07
CA LEU A 581 -26.88 3.76 10.45
C LEU A 581 -28.24 4.43 10.25
N LEU A 582 -28.41 5.68 10.67
CA LEU A 582 -29.52 6.52 10.25
C LEU A 582 -29.11 7.34 9.02
N ARG A 583 -29.78 7.12 7.90
CA ARG A 583 -29.71 7.97 6.72
C ARG A 583 -30.89 8.92 6.70
N ALA A 584 -30.63 10.22 6.68
CA ALA A 584 -31.65 11.26 6.64
C ALA A 584 -31.45 12.16 5.43
N GLU A 585 -32.49 12.32 4.63
CA GLU A 585 -32.62 13.39 3.64
C GLU A 585 -33.38 14.54 4.30
N TYR A 586 -32.88 15.76 4.19
CA TYR A 586 -33.48 16.90 4.85
C TYR A 586 -33.31 18.19 4.06
N GLU A 587 -34.27 19.08 4.25
CA GLU A 587 -34.25 20.43 3.71
C GLU A 587 -33.85 21.37 4.84
N THR A 588 -32.74 22.09 4.68
CA THR A 588 -32.35 23.19 5.58
C THR A 588 -32.57 24.53 4.91
N TYR A 589 -32.52 25.60 5.70
CA TYR A 589 -32.60 26.95 5.18
C TYR A 589 -31.44 27.77 5.70
N VAL A 590 -30.81 28.54 4.81
CA VAL A 590 -30.04 29.71 5.24
C VAL A 590 -31.06 30.79 5.59
N ALA A 591 -31.29 31.00 6.89
CA ALA A 591 -32.27 31.94 7.37
C ALA A 591 -31.66 33.33 7.50
N GLY A 592 -32.30 34.32 6.89
CA GLY A 592 -31.96 35.72 7.00
C GLY A 592 -33.10 36.51 7.63
N SER A 593 -32.78 37.52 8.43
CA SER A 593 -33.76 38.46 8.96
C SER A 593 -33.33 39.91 8.65
N VAL A 594 -34.29 40.78 8.29
CA VAL A 594 -34.06 42.22 8.19
C VAL A 594 -34.79 42.93 9.31
N SER A 595 -34.04 43.61 10.18
CA SER A 595 -34.60 44.37 11.30
C SER A 595 -34.74 45.86 10.95
N ALA A 596 -35.97 46.36 10.87
CA ALA A 596 -36.25 47.80 10.76
C ALA A 596 -37.47 48.19 11.62
N PHE A 597 -37.30 49.20 12.49
CA PHE A 597 -38.36 49.75 13.34
C PHE A 597 -39.19 48.68 14.10
N SER A 598 -38.51 47.77 14.81
CA SER A 598 -39.11 46.68 15.63
C SER A 598 -39.91 45.61 14.88
N LEU A 599 -39.78 45.53 13.55
CA LEU A 599 -40.33 44.44 12.74
C LEU A 599 -39.15 43.65 12.12
N SER A 600 -39.08 42.34 12.40
CA SER A 600 -38.21 41.40 11.70
C SER A 600 -39.00 40.71 10.59
N VAL A 601 -38.46 40.70 9.37
CA VAL A 601 -39.02 39.93 8.24
C VAL A 601 -38.07 38.79 7.90
N PRO A 602 -38.43 37.54 8.19
CA PRO A 602 -37.59 36.39 7.89
C PRO A 602 -37.69 35.99 6.40
N PHE A 603 -36.58 35.57 5.82
CA PHE A 603 -36.49 34.96 4.49
C PHE A 603 -35.49 33.81 4.53
N GLY A 604 -35.59 32.85 3.60
CA GLY A 604 -34.61 31.78 3.53
C GLY A 604 -34.45 31.21 2.14
N VAL A 605 -33.28 30.61 1.91
CA VAL A 605 -32.96 29.86 0.70
C VAL A 605 -32.93 28.38 1.09
N PRO A 606 -33.78 27.52 0.49
CA PRO A 606 -33.76 26.10 0.78
C PRO A 606 -32.46 25.48 0.25
N ILE A 607 -31.91 24.56 1.03
CA ILE A 607 -30.74 23.75 0.68
C ILE A 607 -31.11 22.30 0.99
N ASP A 608 -31.16 21.49 -0.06
CA ASP A 608 -31.27 20.04 0.08
C ASP A 608 -29.94 19.48 0.57
N ALA A 609 -30.00 18.61 1.57
CA ALA A 609 -28.84 17.94 2.13
C ALA A 609 -29.17 16.49 2.51
N GLU A 610 -28.12 15.67 2.56
CA GLU A 610 -28.18 14.29 3.03
C GLU A 610 -27.16 14.13 4.16
N GLY A 611 -27.58 13.47 5.24
CA GLY A 611 -26.77 13.22 6.41
C GLY A 611 -26.82 11.75 6.82
N SER A 612 -25.71 11.28 7.38
CA SER A 612 -25.55 9.95 7.94
C SER A 612 -25.17 10.07 9.40
N TYR A 613 -25.93 9.42 10.28
CA TYR A 613 -25.69 9.39 11.73
C TYR A 613 -25.42 7.95 12.15
N GLY A 614 -24.18 7.68 12.56
CA GLY A 614 -23.66 6.33 12.78
C GLY A 614 -22.56 5.99 11.80
N ALA A 615 -22.19 4.72 11.71
CA ALA A 615 -21.05 4.30 10.92
C ALA A 615 -21.38 4.24 9.42
N ALA A 616 -20.89 5.20 8.64
CA ALA A 616 -21.13 5.29 7.19
C ALA A 616 -20.65 4.07 6.37
N LYS A 617 -19.85 3.19 6.99
CA LYS A 617 -19.48 1.87 6.47
C LYS A 617 -20.69 1.01 6.09
N TRP A 618 -21.85 1.28 6.70
CA TRP A 618 -23.10 0.60 6.43
C TRP A 618 -23.79 1.03 5.12
N LEU A 619 -23.05 1.60 4.16
CA LEU A 619 -23.55 1.88 2.81
C LEU A 619 -23.07 0.86 1.78
N GLU A 620 -22.18 -0.05 2.18
CA GLU A 620 -21.57 -1.06 1.31
C GLU A 620 -21.91 -2.47 1.80
N ASP A 621 -22.52 -3.29 0.95
CA ASP A 621 -22.89 -4.68 1.28
C ASP A 621 -21.71 -5.67 1.19
N SER A 622 -20.58 -5.23 0.63
CA SER A 622 -19.46 -6.10 0.29
C SER A 622 -18.13 -5.35 0.30
N PHE A 623 -17.12 -5.95 0.92
CA PHE A 623 -15.79 -5.39 1.06
C PHE A 623 -14.76 -6.20 0.31
N ARG A 624 -14.10 -5.59 -0.67
CA ARG A 624 -13.12 -6.23 -1.56
C ARG A 624 -11.78 -6.38 -0.87
N MET A 625 -11.52 -7.58 -0.36
CA MET A 625 -10.29 -7.94 0.34
C MET A 625 -9.18 -8.40 -0.61
N ASP A 626 -9.53 -8.79 -1.84
CA ASP A 626 -8.59 -9.31 -2.85
C ASP A 626 -7.47 -8.32 -3.23
N LEU A 627 -7.72 -7.03 -3.06
CA LEU A 627 -6.76 -5.97 -3.33
C LEU A 627 -5.97 -5.52 -2.09
N MET A 628 -6.41 -5.94 -0.89
CA MET A 628 -5.90 -5.48 0.40
C MET A 628 -5.05 -6.52 1.09
N LEU A 629 -5.45 -7.80 1.04
CA LEU A 629 -4.78 -8.88 1.74
C LEU A 629 -4.38 -9.99 0.77
N ALA A 630 -3.07 -10.13 0.56
CA ALA A 630 -2.51 -11.18 -0.26
C ALA A 630 -1.80 -12.24 0.60
N GLN A 631 -1.90 -13.49 0.16
CA GLN A 631 -1.25 -14.66 0.74
C GLN A 631 -0.27 -15.21 -0.29
N CYS A 632 1.00 -15.27 0.09
CA CYS A 632 2.00 -16.08 -0.55
C CYS A 632 1.90 -17.50 0.01
N ASP A 633 1.70 -18.49 -0.84
CA ASP A 633 1.60 -19.90 -0.43
C ASP A 633 2.78 -20.75 -0.90
N ARG A 634 3.58 -20.27 -1.85
CA ARG A 634 4.76 -20.99 -2.36
C ARG A 634 5.90 -20.04 -2.67
N PHE A 635 7.12 -20.50 -2.40
CA PHE A 635 8.37 -19.78 -2.69
C PHE A 635 8.48 -18.42 -1.99
N CYS A 636 7.86 -18.27 -0.81
CA CYS A 636 7.84 -17.01 -0.07
C CYS A 636 9.24 -16.58 0.43
N ASP A 637 10.18 -17.52 0.50
CA ASP A 637 11.58 -17.30 0.87
C ASP A 637 12.51 -17.06 -0.33
N HIS A 638 11.96 -16.89 -1.53
CA HIS A 638 12.72 -16.62 -2.75
C HIS A 638 12.80 -15.12 -3.09
N PRO A 639 13.74 -14.74 -3.98
CA PRO A 639 13.83 -13.39 -4.50
C PRO A 639 12.55 -12.87 -5.13
N VAL A 640 12.39 -11.55 -5.09
CA VAL A 640 11.16 -10.88 -5.52
C VAL A 640 11.46 -9.69 -6.41
N PHE A 641 10.47 -9.28 -7.20
CA PHE A 641 10.51 -8.01 -7.91
C PHE A 641 9.92 -6.91 -7.04
N ASP A 642 10.62 -5.79 -6.93
CA ASP A 642 10.08 -4.61 -6.26
C ASP A 642 9.14 -3.80 -7.17
N ARG A 643 8.51 -2.76 -6.61
CA ARG A 643 7.61 -1.85 -7.35
C ARG A 643 8.32 -1.03 -8.44
N ALA A 644 9.64 -0.89 -8.35
CA ALA A 644 10.47 -0.23 -9.37
C ALA A 644 10.89 -1.20 -10.49
N LYS A 645 10.34 -2.43 -10.47
CA LYS A 645 10.63 -3.49 -11.44
C LYS A 645 12.08 -3.95 -11.31
N VAL A 646 12.69 -3.89 -10.14
CA VAL A 646 14.05 -4.41 -9.93
C VAL A 646 13.95 -5.80 -9.32
N TYR A 647 14.70 -6.76 -9.85
CA TYR A 647 14.79 -8.09 -9.26
C TYR A 647 15.71 -8.05 -8.04
N GLN A 648 15.14 -8.19 -6.85
CA GLN A 648 15.84 -8.07 -5.57
C GLN A 648 16.35 -9.44 -5.11
N VAL A 649 17.54 -9.81 -5.58
CA VAL A 649 18.11 -11.17 -5.47
C VAL A 649 18.37 -11.63 -4.02
N MET A 650 18.41 -10.68 -3.08
CA MET A 650 18.62 -10.94 -1.65
C MET A 650 17.39 -10.67 -0.78
N GLN A 651 16.32 -10.09 -1.32
CA GLN A 651 15.10 -9.85 -0.55
C GLN A 651 14.14 -11.00 -0.75
N THR A 652 13.45 -11.42 0.30
CA THR A 652 12.37 -12.39 0.23
C THR A 652 11.03 -11.72 0.42
N PHE A 653 9.94 -12.41 0.07
CA PHE A 653 8.60 -11.87 0.28
C PHE A 653 8.32 -11.61 1.78
N ARG A 654 8.87 -12.43 2.68
CA ARG A 654 8.60 -12.34 4.13
C ARG A 654 9.09 -11.07 4.82
N ILE A 655 10.18 -10.47 4.35
CA ILE A 655 10.89 -9.45 5.14
C ILE A 655 10.28 -8.07 4.93
N ASP A 656 10.22 -7.61 3.69
CA ASP A 656 9.91 -6.21 3.37
C ASP A 656 8.48 -5.99 2.86
N TYR A 657 7.78 -7.06 2.48
CA TYR A 657 6.45 -7.01 1.88
C TYR A 657 5.24 -7.17 2.82
N PRO A 658 5.37 -7.62 4.09
CA PRO A 658 4.27 -7.61 5.06
C PRO A 658 3.43 -6.33 5.10
N ALA A 659 4.09 -5.18 5.09
CA ALA A 659 3.46 -3.86 5.21
C ALA A 659 3.33 -3.11 3.88
N THR A 660 3.57 -3.77 2.75
CA THR A 660 3.46 -3.13 1.43
C THR A 660 2.49 -3.88 0.53
N CYS A 661 1.69 -3.15 -0.24
CA CYS A 661 0.96 -3.74 -1.37
C CYS A 661 1.96 -4.36 -2.35
N PHE A 662 2.06 -5.69 -2.34
CA PHE A 662 2.89 -6.44 -3.27
C PHE A 662 2.19 -6.51 -4.63
N ARG A 663 2.74 -5.81 -5.61
CA ARG A 663 2.31 -5.83 -7.01
C ARG A 663 3.56 -5.83 -7.90
N PRO A 664 4.31 -6.95 -7.94
CA PRO A 664 5.50 -7.07 -8.76
C PRO A 664 5.13 -7.01 -10.25
N GLU A 665 6.05 -6.52 -11.07
CA GLU A 665 6.00 -6.74 -12.50
C GLU A 665 7.09 -7.75 -12.89
N TYR A 666 6.68 -8.80 -13.58
CA TYR A 666 7.55 -9.88 -14.04
C TYR A 666 7.91 -9.71 -15.52
N PRO A 667 9.05 -10.26 -15.96
CA PRO A 667 9.36 -10.32 -17.38
C PRO A 667 8.39 -11.24 -18.12
N ALA A 668 8.00 -10.86 -19.33
CA ALA A 668 7.15 -11.66 -20.21
C ALA A 668 7.97 -12.27 -21.36
N PRO A 669 7.59 -13.46 -21.88
CA PRO A 669 8.22 -14.02 -23.07
C PRO A 669 8.23 -13.01 -24.24
N GLY A 670 9.42 -12.73 -24.76
CA GLY A 670 9.64 -11.69 -25.78
C GLY A 670 10.28 -10.40 -25.25
N ASP A 671 10.45 -10.27 -23.94
CA ASP A 671 11.23 -9.21 -23.34
C ASP A 671 12.73 -9.58 -23.33
N ASP A 672 13.54 -8.99 -24.20
CA ASP A 672 15.00 -9.27 -24.30
C ASP A 672 15.86 -8.34 -23.41
N GLY A 673 15.25 -7.65 -22.44
CA GLY A 673 15.99 -6.70 -21.59
C GLY A 673 15.24 -6.13 -20.38
N PHE A 674 14.11 -6.73 -20.01
CA PHE A 674 13.25 -6.27 -18.92
C PHE A 674 13.35 -7.22 -17.71
N PRO A 675 13.41 -6.75 -16.44
CA PRO A 675 13.52 -5.36 -16.01
C PRO A 675 14.92 -5.02 -15.41
N LEU A 676 15.06 -3.88 -14.73
CA LEU A 676 16.35 -3.33 -14.26
C LEU A 676 17.06 -4.31 -13.30
N ASP A 677 18.34 -4.58 -13.56
CA ASP A 677 19.21 -5.33 -12.67
C ASP A 677 19.57 -4.44 -11.47
N PRO A 678 19.64 -5.00 -10.24
CA PRO A 678 20.02 -4.26 -9.04
C PRO A 678 21.45 -3.72 -9.06
#